data_AF-A0A5Q3L344-F1
#
_entry.id   AF-A0A5Q3L344-F1
#
_cell.length_a   1.000
_cell.length_b   1.000
_cell.length_c   1.000
_cell.angle_alpha   90.00
_cell.angle_beta   90.00
_cell.angle_gamma   90.00
#
_symmetry.space_group_name_H-M   'P 1'
#
loop_
_entity.id
_entity.type
_entity.pdbx_description
1 polymer ?
#
loop_
_entity_poly.entity_id
_entity_poly.type
_entity_poly.pdbx_seq_one_letter_code
_entity_poly.pdbx_strand_id
1 'polypeptide(L)'
;MKRRLPLWLILAFFSLSQMPSIADELAKSPATTEDETLVTHPPLEVSQGERIAFLGGSQAERMGLYGHFETELLLRFPEKELVIRNFGWPADEVGNRQRPRDYTKLGDPLELFSADTYLCFFGSNESYAGSEAVELFQKDYGKLLDQIAERYPRQNGEAPRFILISPAAFESSGERFLPEGTEENKNLALYTEAIAELAQERSLPFVDLFNPTLSLFSQEEGLQYTINGCHLNEAGDREMGQLLNVALLGKTDADTFDQERFEQLREVVIDKAWLHQQDYRMVNGWYVYGGRRTWDTETFPREYQKLRAMVAVRDQYAWDIAQGKEVPPQPDDSETGELIVPETRFGDPRQNYSEAEELRYLTTQEQIDSFQTPDGFKVKLFADELDFPELANPAQLGFDNQGRLWVSCMPTYPQWRPGDPKPNDKLLIFEDTDGDGEADVCKTFYDKLHCPTGFEFWNGGVLVVDQPRLIWLKDTDGDDRADKVVQLIDGWATQDTHHTIGAFEYSHGGILKMLEGIAMSTTIETPWGPLRNSGTSGCYHLDPRTLEVRHTLTPGQANPWCNVFNPWGQGFVGDGTNGIQVWSSPLTTAPVRGRRGLNPIFDNEGMRPVVGNELLFTRQFPDSVQGQFIYACVINMNGFTRFTVGDDGAGYHGDRIADLLSSTDKHFRPVDPQIGPDGTIWFGDWSAALIGHMQYSQRDPNRDHSHGRIYRLIYEDKPLITPVTQYQKSIPELLEQFREYEPRTRYRVRRELRDRPTEEVLAAIEAWLSELDSNDEVYDRLLCEALWVQQAHHAVDVDLLQKALSASTPDARAAAVHVAAEAFRGKTESTVFPLLIAAANDQHPRVRLEALRALSYFPELQSVEAILSTLDLQNDYWLTYTMQHSLGALQPVWEPALKQGTLAVSDQAAKYLADYGVADKAGAKAQGILDTLLSETARSREKTRALQTLIGLKGDAKNGHEVYARTCRNCHKVGDEGFELGPALTDVGKRLKPEEIIESILDPNAKVDPKFASTQILTDEGIVHTGLIADESEDIVTLKVPDESGKEFKVIEIYKDSIEGMATIKQSSMPEGLAKSLAPLEFLDLLTYLRTLKN
;
A
#
# COMPACT_ATOMS: atom_id res chain seq x y z
N MET A 1 16.91 -36.09 45.92
CA MET A 1 17.06 -34.67 46.33
C MET A 1 16.11 -33.84 45.46
N LYS A 2 15.05 -33.28 46.06
CA LYS A 2 14.06 -32.44 45.36
C LYS A 2 14.70 -31.08 45.05
N ARG A 3 14.99 -30.79 43.77
CA ARG A 3 15.25 -29.40 43.34
C ARG A 3 13.90 -28.75 43.03
N ARG A 4 13.62 -27.68 43.76
CA ARG A 4 12.40 -26.86 43.67
C ARG A 4 12.43 -26.09 42.34
N LEU A 5 11.29 -26.04 41.65
CA LEU A 5 11.07 -25.06 40.58
C LEU A 5 11.22 -23.63 41.15
N PRO A 6 11.77 -22.67 40.38
CA PRO A 6 11.83 -21.27 40.79
C PRO A 6 10.40 -20.70 40.90
N LEU A 7 10.17 -19.96 41.99
CA LEU A 7 8.87 -19.43 42.43
C LEU A 7 8.18 -18.51 41.38
N TRP A 8 8.95 -17.98 40.42
CA TRP A 8 8.45 -17.11 39.34
C TRP A 8 7.54 -17.83 38.33
N LEU A 9 7.77 -19.12 38.05
CA LEU A 9 6.94 -19.91 37.11
C LEU A 9 5.54 -20.24 37.67
N ILE A 10 5.35 -20.17 38.99
CA ILE A 10 4.05 -20.37 39.65
C ILE A 10 3.28 -19.04 39.75
N LEU A 11 3.98 -17.90 39.79
CA LEU A 11 3.36 -16.56 39.78
C LEU A 11 2.84 -16.16 38.40
N ALA A 12 3.47 -16.62 37.32
CA ALA A 12 3.00 -16.36 35.94
C ALA A 12 1.61 -16.97 35.65
N PHE A 13 1.27 -18.13 36.25
CA PHE A 13 -0.05 -18.74 36.10
C PHE A 13 -1.15 -18.13 37.00
N PHE A 14 -0.77 -17.37 38.03
CA PHE A 14 -1.71 -16.66 38.93
C PHE A 14 -1.83 -15.15 38.63
N SER A 15 -1.02 -14.61 37.71
CA SER A 15 -1.04 -13.19 37.34
C SER A 15 -2.08 -12.83 36.26
N LEU A 16 -2.60 -13.81 35.52
CA LEU A 16 -3.67 -13.58 34.53
C LEU A 16 -5.04 -13.31 35.18
N SER A 17 -5.18 -13.52 36.50
CA SER A 17 -6.45 -13.39 37.22
C SER A 17 -6.53 -12.21 38.20
N GLN A 18 -5.53 -11.32 38.21
CA GLN A 18 -5.50 -10.13 39.10
C GLN A 18 -5.34 -8.79 38.38
N MET A 19 -5.30 -8.76 37.05
CA MET A 19 -5.50 -7.52 36.32
C MET A 19 -7.01 -7.25 36.22
N PRO A 20 -7.50 -6.02 36.48
CA PRO A 20 -8.88 -5.67 36.15
C PRO A 20 -9.12 -6.06 34.69
N SER A 21 -10.25 -6.72 34.43
CA SER A 21 -10.62 -7.05 33.07
C SER A 21 -10.78 -5.74 32.28
N ILE A 22 -10.63 -5.79 30.96
CA ILE A 22 -10.94 -4.64 30.08
C ILE A 22 -12.36 -4.10 30.35
N ALA A 23 -13.28 -4.97 30.81
CA ALA A 23 -14.62 -4.60 31.25
C ALA A 23 -14.65 -3.77 32.54
N ASP A 24 -13.70 -3.97 33.47
CA ASP A 24 -13.62 -3.21 34.74
C ASP A 24 -13.09 -1.78 34.53
N GLU A 25 -12.33 -1.50 33.47
CA GLU A 25 -11.89 -0.13 33.13
C GLU A 25 -12.95 0.63 32.32
N LEU A 26 -13.67 -0.02 31.41
CA LEU A 26 -14.84 0.55 30.73
C LEU A 26 -16.01 0.82 31.69
N ALA A 27 -16.06 0.12 32.83
CA ALA A 27 -17.01 0.36 33.91
C ALA A 27 -16.80 1.68 34.68
N LYS A 28 -15.72 2.43 34.38
CA LYS A 28 -15.50 3.78 34.95
C LYS A 28 -16.27 4.89 34.22
N SER A 29 -16.79 4.64 33.02
CA SER A 29 -17.73 5.56 32.35
C SER A 29 -19.11 5.46 33.01
N PRO A 30 -19.87 6.56 33.14
CA PRO A 30 -21.22 6.51 33.71
C PRO A 30 -22.07 5.51 32.93
N ALA A 31 -22.53 4.45 33.59
CA ALA A 31 -23.47 3.50 33.00
C ALA A 31 -24.80 4.22 32.75
N THR A 32 -25.44 3.94 31.61
CA THR A 32 -26.80 4.42 31.36
C THR A 32 -27.72 3.91 32.46
N THR A 33 -28.53 4.80 33.04
CA THR A 33 -29.48 4.42 34.09
C THR A 33 -30.48 3.41 33.56
N GLU A 34 -30.59 2.24 34.22
CA GLU A 34 -31.23 1.00 33.73
C GLU A 34 -32.73 1.08 33.34
N ASP A 35 -33.41 2.22 33.49
CA ASP A 35 -34.89 2.30 33.51
C ASP A 35 -35.52 3.31 32.52
N GLU A 36 -34.77 3.87 31.56
CA GLU A 36 -35.32 4.83 30.57
C GLU A 36 -35.53 4.22 29.17
N THR A 37 -36.78 4.24 28.69
CA THR A 37 -37.10 3.96 27.27
C THR A 37 -36.60 5.10 26.39
N LEU A 38 -35.67 4.83 25.47
CA LEU A 38 -35.16 5.82 24.52
C LEU A 38 -36.27 6.30 23.59
N VAL A 39 -36.46 7.62 23.49
CA VAL A 39 -37.40 8.22 22.55
C VAL A 39 -36.91 8.00 21.11
N THR A 40 -37.74 7.40 20.25
CA THR A 40 -37.38 7.02 18.88
C THR A 40 -37.92 8.00 17.82
N HIS A 41 -38.25 9.24 18.19
CA HIS A 41 -38.66 10.28 17.24
C HIS A 41 -38.02 11.63 17.60
N PRO A 42 -37.68 12.48 16.62
CA PRO A 42 -37.21 13.84 16.89
C PRO A 42 -38.28 14.72 17.58
N PRO A 43 -37.89 15.68 18.44
CA PRO A 43 -36.52 15.91 18.91
C PRO A 43 -36.06 14.76 19.82
N LEU A 44 -34.83 14.28 19.62
CA LEU A 44 -34.28 13.18 20.38
C LEU A 44 -34.08 13.59 21.85
N GLU A 45 -34.57 12.74 22.75
CA GLU A 45 -34.18 12.76 24.14
C GLU A 45 -32.98 11.82 24.35
N VAL A 46 -32.00 12.30 25.12
CA VAL A 46 -30.79 11.55 25.49
C VAL A 46 -30.75 11.28 26.99
N SER A 47 -30.32 10.07 27.35
CA SER A 47 -30.17 9.64 28.74
C SER A 47 -28.82 10.04 29.33
N GLN A 48 -28.69 10.01 30.66
CA GLN A 48 -27.39 10.21 31.32
C GLN A 48 -26.41 9.11 30.87
N GLY A 49 -25.20 9.49 30.49
CA GLY A 49 -24.14 8.56 30.08
C GLY A 49 -24.42 7.82 28.77
N GLU A 50 -25.36 8.30 27.95
CA GLU A 50 -25.74 7.60 26.72
C GLU A 50 -24.55 7.44 25.76
N ARG A 51 -24.39 6.21 25.25
CA ARG A 51 -23.28 5.81 24.37
C ARG A 51 -23.72 5.86 22.92
N ILE A 52 -23.13 6.76 22.13
CA ILE A 52 -23.51 7.01 20.74
C ILE A 52 -22.38 6.60 19.80
N ALA A 53 -22.68 5.74 18.83
CA ALA A 53 -21.73 5.28 17.80
C ALA A 53 -22.10 5.82 16.41
N PHE A 54 -21.13 6.33 15.66
CA PHE A 54 -21.31 6.67 14.25
C PHE A 54 -20.81 5.52 13.37
N LEU A 55 -21.60 5.13 12.37
CA LEU A 55 -21.27 4.08 11.40
C LEU A 55 -21.46 4.59 9.98
N GLY A 56 -20.61 4.18 9.05
CA GLY A 56 -20.73 4.54 7.63
C GLY A 56 -19.38 4.71 6.94
N GLY A 57 -19.41 5.27 5.73
CA GLY A 57 -18.23 5.60 4.91
C GLY A 57 -17.49 6.86 5.38
N SER A 58 -16.81 7.54 4.45
CA SER A 58 -16.03 8.75 4.77
C SER A 58 -16.89 9.92 5.26
N GLN A 59 -18.18 9.97 4.91
CA GLN A 59 -19.10 10.97 5.46
C GLN A 59 -19.13 10.92 7.00
N ALA A 60 -19.13 9.72 7.59
CA ALA A 60 -19.02 9.57 9.04
C ALA A 60 -17.58 9.78 9.50
N GLU A 61 -16.60 9.11 8.87
CA GLU A 61 -15.20 9.13 9.33
C GLU A 61 -14.62 10.55 9.42
N ARG A 62 -14.92 11.42 8.44
CA ARG A 62 -14.41 12.79 8.38
C ARG A 62 -14.97 13.70 9.47
N MET A 63 -16.09 13.37 10.10
CA MET A 63 -16.57 14.11 11.27
C MET A 63 -15.56 14.06 12.43
N GLY A 64 -14.71 13.03 12.49
CA GLY A 64 -13.61 12.96 13.45
C GLY A 64 -12.43 13.90 13.16
N LEU A 65 -12.34 14.46 11.95
CA LEU A 65 -11.30 15.43 11.59
C LEU A 65 -11.61 16.83 12.12
N TYR A 66 -12.90 17.19 12.16
CA TYR A 66 -13.35 18.56 12.37
C TYR A 66 -14.22 18.72 13.62
N GLY A 67 -14.95 17.68 14.04
CA GLY A 67 -15.60 17.60 15.35
C GLY A 67 -16.81 18.50 15.57
N HIS A 68 -17.39 19.12 14.53
CA HIS A 68 -18.46 20.12 14.73
C HIS A 68 -19.72 19.52 15.39
N PHE A 69 -20.25 18.44 14.83
CA PHE A 69 -21.50 17.86 15.32
C PHE A 69 -21.41 17.34 16.76
N GLU A 70 -20.33 16.64 17.10
CA GLU A 70 -20.12 16.12 18.45
C GLU A 70 -19.97 17.26 19.48
N THR A 71 -19.29 18.34 19.10
CA THR A 71 -19.17 19.54 19.93
C THR A 71 -20.54 20.17 20.22
N GLU A 72 -21.37 20.33 19.19
CA GLU A 72 -22.74 20.85 19.36
C GLU A 72 -23.57 19.95 20.28
N LEU A 73 -23.48 18.63 20.11
CA LEU A 73 -24.22 17.67 20.93
C LEU A 73 -23.83 17.73 22.42
N LEU A 74 -22.54 17.86 22.73
CA LEU A 74 -22.04 17.99 24.09
C LEU A 74 -22.45 19.32 24.74
N LEU A 75 -22.42 20.43 23.99
CA LEU A 75 -22.86 21.74 24.49
C LEU A 75 -24.36 21.83 24.68
N ARG A 76 -25.11 21.06 23.89
CA ARG A 76 -26.57 20.95 23.99
C ARG A 76 -27.00 20.23 25.27
N PHE A 77 -26.23 19.21 25.65
CA PHE A 77 -26.53 18.33 26.76
C PHE A 77 -25.36 18.25 27.76
N PRO A 78 -24.93 19.39 28.33
CA PRO A 78 -23.69 19.44 29.12
C PRO A 78 -23.75 18.58 30.38
N GLU A 79 -24.94 18.44 30.97
CA GLU A 79 -25.15 17.64 32.19
C GLU A 79 -25.29 16.13 31.91
N LYS A 80 -25.43 15.72 30.65
CA LYS A 80 -25.75 14.33 30.28
C LYS A 80 -24.53 13.42 30.17
N GLU A 81 -23.32 13.98 30.13
CA GLU A 81 -22.06 13.22 30.08
C GLU A 81 -22.05 12.16 28.97
N LEU A 82 -22.46 12.56 27.76
CA LEU A 82 -22.58 11.66 26.60
C LEU A 82 -21.22 11.08 26.23
N VAL A 83 -21.18 9.78 25.90
CA VAL A 83 -19.98 9.08 25.44
C VAL A 83 -20.13 8.81 23.94
N ILE A 84 -19.30 9.43 23.12
CA ILE A 84 -19.45 9.39 21.65
C ILE A 84 -18.21 8.76 21.02
N ARG A 85 -18.42 7.85 20.06
CA ARG A 85 -17.37 7.19 19.29
C ARG A 85 -17.71 7.13 17.82
N ASN A 86 -16.74 7.46 16.98
CA ASN A 86 -16.88 7.42 15.53
C ASN A 86 -16.17 6.18 14.98
N PHE A 87 -16.95 5.23 14.48
CA PHE A 87 -16.46 4.01 13.83
C PHE A 87 -16.60 4.05 12.31
N GLY A 88 -16.74 5.25 11.74
CA GLY A 88 -16.72 5.46 10.30
C GLY A 88 -15.47 4.83 9.68
N TRP A 89 -15.65 4.19 8.54
CA TRP A 89 -14.61 3.51 7.80
C TRP A 89 -14.83 3.71 6.30
N PRO A 90 -13.90 4.37 5.58
CA PRO A 90 -14.04 4.63 4.15
C PRO A 90 -14.33 3.36 3.35
N ALA A 91 -15.21 3.49 2.36
CA ALA A 91 -15.78 2.44 1.54
C ALA A 91 -16.53 1.38 2.35
N ASP A 92 -17.16 1.73 3.47
CA ASP A 92 -18.17 0.88 4.09
C ASP A 92 -19.50 0.95 3.33
N GLU A 93 -20.06 -0.22 3.07
CA GLU A 93 -21.42 -0.43 2.55
C GLU A 93 -22.21 -1.35 3.48
N VAL A 94 -23.53 -1.32 3.40
CA VAL A 94 -24.41 -2.20 4.18
C VAL A 94 -24.18 -3.68 3.89
N GLY A 95 -23.75 -4.01 2.67
CA GLY A 95 -23.43 -5.38 2.24
C GLY A 95 -21.96 -5.77 2.41
N ASN A 96 -21.05 -4.79 2.52
CA ASN A 96 -19.60 -5.02 2.47
C ASN A 96 -18.83 -4.04 3.39
N ARG A 97 -18.32 -4.55 4.51
CA ARG A 97 -17.50 -3.82 5.49
C ARG A 97 -16.17 -4.53 5.64
N GLN A 98 -15.31 -4.38 4.63
CA GLN A 98 -13.99 -5.02 4.61
C GLN A 98 -13.16 -4.55 5.82
N ARG A 99 -12.48 -5.48 6.50
CA ARG A 99 -11.62 -5.18 7.66
C ARG A 99 -10.27 -5.91 7.57
N PRO A 100 -9.23 -5.38 8.26
CA PRO A 100 -7.98 -6.10 8.48
C PRO A 100 -8.18 -7.53 9.01
N ARG A 101 -7.21 -8.41 8.75
CA ARG A 101 -7.15 -9.73 9.38
C ARG A 101 -6.97 -9.59 10.90
N ASP A 102 -7.58 -10.49 11.66
CA ASP A 102 -7.52 -10.53 13.14
C ASP A 102 -8.05 -9.27 13.85
N TYR A 103 -8.72 -8.33 13.15
CA TYR A 103 -9.15 -7.02 13.68
C TYR A 103 -9.84 -7.08 15.05
N THR A 104 -10.66 -8.11 15.34
CA THR A 104 -11.37 -8.25 16.63
C THR A 104 -10.68 -9.17 17.65
N LYS A 105 -9.46 -9.64 17.39
CA LYS A 105 -8.80 -10.69 18.19
C LYS A 105 -8.38 -10.23 19.60
N LEU A 106 -8.00 -8.96 19.75
CA LEU A 106 -7.76 -8.35 21.08
C LEU A 106 -9.05 -7.89 21.77
N GLY A 107 -10.13 -7.78 21.00
CA GLY A 107 -11.43 -7.28 21.44
C GLY A 107 -12.13 -6.63 20.25
N ASP A 108 -13.45 -6.80 20.14
CA ASP A 108 -14.24 -6.11 19.14
C ASP A 108 -14.59 -4.69 19.64
N PRO A 109 -14.11 -3.61 19.00
CA PRO A 109 -14.36 -2.25 19.47
C PRO A 109 -15.85 -1.90 19.58
N LEU A 110 -16.70 -2.43 18.70
CA LEU A 110 -18.15 -2.16 18.76
C LEU A 110 -18.82 -2.93 19.89
N GLU A 111 -18.43 -4.18 20.10
CA GLU A 111 -18.94 -5.01 21.21
C GLU A 111 -18.58 -4.40 22.56
N LEU A 112 -17.32 -3.99 22.71
CA LEU A 112 -16.83 -3.36 23.93
C LEU A 112 -17.42 -1.97 24.14
N PHE A 113 -17.68 -1.25 23.04
CA PHE A 113 -18.36 0.02 23.14
C PHE A 113 -19.85 -0.16 23.49
N SER A 114 -20.55 -1.19 23.04
CA SER A 114 -21.95 -1.48 23.40
C SER A 114 -22.82 -0.21 23.35
N ALA A 115 -22.93 0.39 22.16
CA ALA A 115 -23.64 1.65 21.98
C ALA A 115 -25.13 1.53 22.32
N ASP A 116 -25.68 2.56 22.94
CA ASP A 116 -27.12 2.73 23.14
C ASP A 116 -27.80 3.19 21.85
N THR A 117 -27.13 4.06 21.10
CA THR A 117 -27.62 4.66 19.86
C THR A 117 -26.59 4.57 18.74
N TYR A 118 -27.03 4.17 17.56
CA TYR A 118 -26.24 4.18 16.32
C TYR A 118 -26.76 5.25 15.36
N LEU A 119 -25.87 6.15 14.93
CA LEU A 119 -26.07 7.05 13.80
C LEU A 119 -25.49 6.40 12.54
N CYS A 120 -26.35 6.07 11.58
CA CYS A 120 -25.98 5.24 10.43
C CYS A 120 -25.96 6.07 9.13
N PHE A 121 -24.76 6.34 8.63
CA PHE A 121 -24.43 7.13 7.43
C PHE A 121 -24.07 6.21 6.25
N PHE A 122 -25.02 5.37 5.82
CA PHE A 122 -24.88 4.50 4.64
C PHE A 122 -25.66 5.05 3.45
N GLY A 123 -25.34 4.58 2.23
CA GLY A 123 -26.02 4.95 0.99
C GLY A 123 -25.13 5.67 -0.01
N SER A 124 -24.08 6.37 0.43
CA SER A 124 -23.20 7.16 -0.44
C SER A 124 -22.33 6.26 -1.33
N ASN A 125 -21.79 5.17 -0.78
CA ASN A 125 -20.99 4.22 -1.55
C ASN A 125 -21.89 3.34 -2.44
N GLU A 126 -23.05 2.95 -1.92
CA GLU A 126 -23.99 2.10 -2.64
C GLU A 126 -24.62 2.82 -3.84
N SER A 127 -24.75 4.15 -3.80
CA SER A 127 -25.36 4.92 -4.90
C SER A 127 -24.63 4.77 -6.24
N TYR A 128 -23.34 4.42 -6.22
CA TYR A 128 -22.55 4.16 -7.44
C TYR A 128 -23.01 2.89 -8.19
N ALA A 129 -23.75 1.99 -7.55
CA ALA A 129 -24.37 0.84 -8.23
C ALA A 129 -25.63 1.23 -9.04
N GLY A 130 -26.09 2.47 -8.94
CA GLY A 130 -27.23 2.99 -9.68
C GLY A 130 -28.58 2.45 -9.21
N SER A 131 -29.62 2.71 -10.00
CA SER A 131 -31.02 2.41 -9.64
C SER A 131 -31.34 0.92 -9.51
N GLU A 132 -30.60 0.04 -10.21
CA GLU A 132 -30.89 -1.40 -10.22
C GLU A 132 -30.58 -2.10 -8.88
N ALA A 133 -29.75 -1.48 -8.04
CA ALA A 133 -29.32 -2.05 -6.76
C ALA A 133 -30.09 -1.53 -5.54
N VAL A 134 -31.02 -0.58 -5.71
CA VAL A 134 -31.74 0.10 -4.61
C VAL A 134 -32.54 -0.89 -3.74
N GLU A 135 -33.28 -1.83 -4.36
CA GLU A 135 -34.05 -2.84 -3.62
C GLU A 135 -33.14 -3.77 -2.79
N LEU A 136 -31.98 -4.15 -3.36
CA LEU A 136 -31.01 -4.98 -2.65
C LEU A 136 -30.38 -4.21 -1.48
N PHE A 137 -30.01 -2.95 -1.69
CA PHE A 137 -29.50 -2.06 -0.67
C PHE A 137 -30.45 -1.94 0.52
N GLN A 138 -31.73 -1.62 0.27
CA GLN A 138 -32.74 -1.46 1.34
C GLN A 138 -32.86 -2.73 2.19
N LYS A 139 -32.89 -3.90 1.53
CA LYS A 139 -32.94 -5.20 2.20
C LYS A 139 -31.69 -5.50 3.01
N ASP A 140 -30.50 -5.27 2.44
CA ASP A 140 -29.23 -5.53 3.11
C ASP A 140 -28.99 -4.54 4.25
N TYR A 141 -29.49 -3.32 4.16
CA TYR A 141 -29.49 -2.35 5.25
C TYR A 141 -30.37 -2.83 6.41
N GLY A 142 -31.61 -3.26 6.16
CA GLY A 142 -32.45 -3.86 7.20
C GLY A 142 -31.77 -5.05 7.89
N LYS A 143 -31.13 -5.93 7.11
CA LYS A 143 -30.36 -7.06 7.65
C LYS A 143 -29.15 -6.62 8.49
N LEU A 144 -28.46 -5.55 8.10
CA LEU A 144 -27.36 -4.99 8.88
C LEU A 144 -27.84 -4.51 10.26
N LEU A 145 -28.97 -3.80 10.31
CA LEU A 145 -29.54 -3.33 11.58
C LEU A 145 -29.87 -4.50 12.50
N ASP A 146 -30.47 -5.56 11.95
CA ASP A 146 -30.77 -6.79 12.71
C ASP A 146 -29.49 -7.44 13.25
N GLN A 147 -28.43 -7.51 12.42
CA GLN A 147 -27.13 -8.06 12.82
C GLN A 147 -26.44 -7.24 13.93
N ILE A 148 -26.51 -5.91 13.85
CA ILE A 148 -25.95 -5.02 14.88
C ILE A 148 -26.74 -5.21 16.18
N ALA A 149 -28.08 -5.23 16.12
CA ALA A 149 -28.92 -5.42 17.30
C ALA A 149 -28.68 -6.77 17.98
N GLU A 150 -28.46 -7.82 17.22
CA GLU A 150 -28.16 -9.17 17.75
C GLU A 150 -26.76 -9.25 18.35
N ARG A 151 -25.75 -8.70 17.67
CA ARG A 151 -24.35 -8.87 18.05
C ARG A 151 -23.87 -7.86 19.09
N TYR A 152 -24.40 -6.65 19.06
CA TYR A 152 -23.96 -5.53 19.88
C TYR A 152 -25.15 -4.91 20.62
N PRO A 153 -25.82 -5.67 21.53
CA PRO A 153 -26.89 -5.12 22.35
C PRO A 153 -26.34 -4.03 23.28
N ARG A 154 -27.26 -3.24 23.82
CA ARG A 154 -26.96 -2.30 24.90
C ARG A 154 -26.47 -3.04 26.14
N GLN A 155 -25.86 -2.33 27.08
CA GLN A 155 -25.32 -2.95 28.31
C GLN A 155 -26.40 -3.67 29.14
N ASN A 156 -27.65 -3.22 29.08
CA ASN A 156 -28.81 -3.85 29.72
C ASN A 156 -29.36 -5.08 28.95
N GLY A 157 -28.76 -5.45 27.81
CA GLY A 157 -29.15 -6.56 26.96
C GLY A 157 -30.27 -6.25 25.95
N GLU A 158 -30.81 -5.04 25.93
CA GLU A 158 -31.82 -4.63 24.95
C GLU A 158 -31.20 -4.25 23.60
N ALA A 159 -32.03 -4.23 22.55
CA ALA A 159 -31.60 -3.75 21.24
C ALA A 159 -31.25 -2.25 21.30
N PRO A 160 -30.25 -1.80 20.55
CA PRO A 160 -29.89 -0.39 20.46
C PRO A 160 -30.91 0.41 19.63
N ARG A 161 -30.92 1.73 19.82
CA ARG A 161 -31.66 2.69 19.00
C ARG A 161 -30.87 2.93 17.70
N PHE A 162 -31.54 2.90 16.56
CA PHE A 162 -30.94 3.25 15.26
C PHE A 162 -31.54 4.54 14.73
N ILE A 163 -30.69 5.40 14.18
CA ILE A 163 -31.09 6.60 13.45
C ILE A 163 -30.47 6.51 12.07
N LEU A 164 -31.32 6.49 11.04
CA LEU A 164 -30.86 6.36 9.66
C LEU A 164 -30.66 7.77 9.08
N ILE A 165 -29.49 8.01 8.51
CA ILE A 165 -29.09 9.33 8.02
C ILE A 165 -28.80 9.19 6.52
N SER A 166 -29.41 10.04 5.71
CA SER A 166 -29.15 10.01 4.27
C SER A 166 -27.75 10.55 3.91
N PRO A 167 -27.23 10.17 2.73
CA PRO A 167 -26.03 10.79 2.17
C PRO A 167 -26.15 12.31 2.05
N ALA A 168 -25.02 13.02 2.12
CA ALA A 168 -24.95 14.39 1.60
C ALA A 168 -25.02 14.39 0.06
N ALA A 169 -25.47 15.48 -0.54
CA ALA A 169 -25.43 15.69 -1.98
C ALA A 169 -23.99 15.75 -2.50
N PHE A 170 -23.81 15.44 -3.78
CA PHE A 170 -22.56 15.67 -4.49
C PHE A 170 -22.46 17.15 -4.90
N GLU A 171 -21.37 17.82 -4.55
CA GLU A 171 -21.09 19.20 -4.95
C GLU A 171 -20.35 19.25 -6.30
N SER A 172 -20.85 20.03 -7.25
CA SER A 172 -20.15 20.19 -8.53
C SER A 172 -18.89 21.04 -8.35
N SER A 173 -17.81 20.60 -8.98
CA SER A 173 -16.57 21.37 -9.04
C SER A 173 -16.56 22.42 -10.15
N GLY A 174 -17.40 22.27 -11.18
CA GLY A 174 -17.29 23.00 -12.44
C GLY A 174 -16.04 22.65 -13.28
N GLU A 175 -15.20 21.74 -12.79
CA GLU A 175 -13.98 21.29 -13.44
C GLU A 175 -14.27 20.06 -14.30
N ARG A 176 -13.83 20.08 -15.56
CA ARG A 176 -14.08 19.01 -16.56
C ARG A 176 -13.53 17.62 -16.21
N PHE A 177 -12.71 17.52 -15.15
CA PHE A 177 -11.97 16.32 -14.78
C PHE A 177 -12.58 15.56 -13.60
N LEU A 178 -13.59 16.13 -12.95
CA LEU A 178 -14.35 15.50 -11.89
C LEU A 178 -15.80 15.27 -12.38
N PRO A 179 -16.58 14.42 -11.71
CA PRO A 179 -18.01 14.30 -12.02
C PRO A 179 -18.74 15.63 -11.85
N GLU A 180 -19.71 15.88 -12.73
CA GLU A 180 -20.56 17.09 -12.73
C GLU A 180 -21.61 17.07 -11.60
N GLY A 181 -21.74 15.96 -10.88
CA GLY A 181 -22.72 15.78 -9.81
C GLY A 181 -24.15 15.50 -10.28
N THR A 182 -24.41 15.46 -11.59
CA THR A 182 -25.79 15.26 -12.11
C THR A 182 -26.28 13.82 -11.93
N GLU A 183 -25.52 12.83 -12.42
CA GLU A 183 -25.90 11.43 -12.25
C GLU A 183 -25.67 10.96 -10.81
N GLU A 184 -24.65 11.50 -10.15
CA GLU A 184 -24.33 11.23 -8.75
C GLU A 184 -25.50 11.66 -7.85
N ASN A 185 -25.97 12.91 -7.95
CA ASN A 185 -27.11 13.38 -7.15
C ASN A 185 -28.42 12.67 -7.48
N LYS A 186 -28.63 12.30 -8.74
CA LYS A 186 -29.80 11.49 -9.14
C LYS A 186 -29.79 10.13 -8.44
N ASN A 187 -28.65 9.46 -8.37
CA ASN A 187 -28.54 8.20 -7.65
C ASN A 187 -28.65 8.40 -6.13
N LEU A 188 -27.97 9.39 -5.56
CA LEU A 188 -28.05 9.70 -4.12
C LEU A 188 -29.50 9.99 -3.67
N ALA A 189 -30.31 10.63 -4.51
CA ALA A 189 -31.74 10.85 -4.25
C ALA A 189 -32.52 9.52 -4.12
N LEU A 190 -32.26 8.54 -5.01
CA LEU A 190 -32.92 7.22 -4.95
C LEU A 190 -32.57 6.46 -3.67
N TYR A 191 -31.30 6.51 -3.26
CA TYR A 191 -30.86 5.84 -2.05
C TYR A 191 -31.37 6.57 -0.80
N THR A 192 -31.45 7.90 -0.83
CA THR A 192 -32.09 8.71 0.21
C THR A 192 -33.56 8.30 0.42
N GLU A 193 -34.32 8.15 -0.66
CA GLU A 193 -35.72 7.68 -0.61
C GLU A 193 -35.82 6.27 -0.03
N ALA A 194 -34.97 5.34 -0.47
CA ALA A 194 -34.96 3.97 0.04
C ALA A 194 -34.64 3.89 1.55
N ILE A 195 -33.74 4.75 2.05
CA ILE A 195 -33.43 4.87 3.49
C ILE A 195 -34.65 5.40 4.25
N ALA A 196 -35.32 6.43 3.72
CA ALA A 196 -36.52 7.00 4.33
C ALA A 196 -37.65 5.96 4.41
N GLU A 197 -37.87 5.18 3.35
CA GLU A 197 -38.85 4.09 3.31
C GLU A 197 -38.52 2.99 4.32
N LEU A 198 -37.25 2.57 4.43
CA LEU A 198 -36.82 1.58 5.41
C LEU A 198 -37.03 2.08 6.84
N ALA A 199 -36.68 3.34 7.10
CA ALA A 199 -36.90 3.97 8.39
C ALA A 199 -38.39 3.99 8.73
N GLN A 200 -39.26 4.34 7.78
CA GLN A 200 -40.70 4.31 7.95
C GLN A 200 -41.22 2.89 8.22
N GLU A 201 -40.79 1.89 7.44
CA GLU A 201 -41.18 0.49 7.60
C GLU A 201 -40.82 -0.03 9.01
N ARG A 202 -39.64 0.33 9.49
CA ARG A 202 -39.10 -0.11 10.79
C ARG A 202 -39.44 0.84 11.94
N SER A 203 -40.18 1.92 11.69
CA SER A 203 -40.51 2.96 12.68
C SER A 203 -39.27 3.56 13.37
N LEU A 204 -38.22 3.80 12.59
CA LEU A 204 -36.96 4.41 13.02
C LEU A 204 -36.92 5.92 12.65
N PRO A 205 -36.20 6.75 13.42
CA PRO A 205 -35.83 8.09 12.99
C PRO A 205 -35.08 8.10 11.66
N PHE A 206 -35.43 9.07 10.82
CA PHE A 206 -34.73 9.38 9.58
C PHE A 206 -34.31 10.85 9.57
N VAL A 207 -33.06 11.12 9.20
CA VAL A 207 -32.54 12.47 8.94
C VAL A 207 -32.18 12.60 7.47
N ASP A 208 -32.77 13.61 6.83
CA ASP A 208 -32.47 13.96 5.46
C ASP A 208 -31.37 15.02 5.39
N LEU A 209 -30.18 14.60 4.98
CA LEU A 209 -29.04 15.46 4.69
C LEU A 209 -28.95 15.81 3.20
N PHE A 210 -29.41 14.92 2.32
CA PHE A 210 -29.33 15.07 0.87
C PHE A 210 -30.04 16.33 0.38
N ASN A 211 -31.33 16.53 0.68
CA ASN A 211 -32.06 17.67 0.11
C ASN A 211 -31.54 19.04 0.61
N PRO A 212 -31.24 19.24 1.90
CA PRO A 212 -30.65 20.49 2.37
C PRO A 212 -29.28 20.77 1.76
N THR A 213 -28.41 19.75 1.68
CA THR A 213 -27.08 19.93 1.07
C THR A 213 -27.16 20.14 -0.43
N LEU A 214 -28.08 19.50 -1.15
CA LEU A 214 -28.32 19.78 -2.57
C LEU A 214 -28.69 21.26 -2.78
N SER A 215 -29.55 21.81 -1.92
CA SER A 215 -29.90 23.23 -1.98
C SER A 215 -28.77 24.16 -1.55
N LEU A 216 -27.83 23.70 -0.73
CA LEU A 216 -26.67 24.49 -0.29
C LEU A 216 -25.56 24.49 -1.34
N PHE A 217 -25.20 23.31 -1.82
CA PHE A 217 -24.09 23.07 -2.77
C PHE A 217 -24.40 23.61 -4.17
N SER A 218 -25.67 23.86 -4.49
CA SER A 218 -26.09 24.48 -5.76
C SER A 218 -26.11 26.01 -5.73
N GLN A 219 -25.80 26.65 -4.61
CA GLN A 219 -25.82 28.13 -4.50
C GLN A 219 -24.63 28.78 -5.21
N GLU A 220 -23.46 28.16 -5.12
CA GLU A 220 -22.22 28.62 -5.71
C GLU A 220 -21.44 27.41 -6.24
N GLU A 221 -20.93 27.51 -7.46
CA GLU A 221 -20.14 26.46 -8.10
C GLU A 221 -18.69 26.51 -7.58
N GLY A 222 -18.06 25.33 -7.40
CA GLY A 222 -16.63 25.23 -7.13
C GLY A 222 -16.23 24.80 -5.72
N LEU A 223 -16.63 23.59 -5.30
CA LEU A 223 -16.06 22.86 -4.14
C LEU A 223 -15.92 23.69 -2.84
N GLN A 224 -16.99 24.40 -2.46
CA GLN A 224 -17.00 25.23 -1.24
C GLN A 224 -17.09 24.38 0.03
N TYR A 225 -17.81 23.25 -0.03
CA TYR A 225 -18.12 22.40 1.13
C TYR A 225 -17.47 21.02 1.08
N THR A 226 -16.98 20.63 -0.09
CA THR A 226 -16.27 19.38 -0.32
C THR A 226 -14.88 19.65 -0.91
N ILE A 227 -14.02 18.64 -0.94
CA ILE A 227 -12.71 18.75 -1.59
C ILE A 227 -12.68 18.20 -3.02
N ASN A 228 -13.69 17.40 -3.39
CA ASN A 228 -13.75 16.68 -4.66
C ASN A 228 -15.19 16.26 -5.05
N GLY A 229 -16.19 16.90 -4.45
CA GLY A 229 -17.60 16.67 -4.71
C GLY A 229 -18.29 15.72 -3.73
N CYS A 230 -17.58 14.76 -3.14
CA CYS A 230 -18.17 13.81 -2.18
C CYS A 230 -17.57 13.83 -0.77
N HIS A 231 -16.31 14.23 -0.61
CA HIS A 231 -15.66 14.28 0.70
C HIS A 231 -15.75 15.69 1.31
N LEU A 232 -16.39 15.82 2.46
CA LEU A 232 -16.60 17.11 3.14
C LEU A 232 -15.27 17.75 3.58
N ASN A 233 -15.10 19.05 3.32
CA ASN A 233 -14.08 19.85 3.98
C ASN A 233 -14.60 20.35 5.35
N GLU A 234 -13.82 21.16 6.06
CA GLU A 234 -14.24 21.70 7.36
C GLU A 234 -15.52 22.55 7.29
N ALA A 235 -15.67 23.36 6.23
CA ALA A 235 -16.88 24.15 6.02
C ALA A 235 -18.09 23.23 5.80
N GLY A 236 -17.93 22.18 4.99
CA GLY A 236 -18.95 21.15 4.83
C GLY A 236 -19.32 20.48 6.15
N ASP A 237 -18.33 20.01 6.93
CA ASP A 237 -18.57 19.36 8.23
C ASP A 237 -19.33 20.27 9.20
N ARG A 238 -19.01 21.57 9.23
CA ARG A 238 -19.73 22.55 10.03
C ARG A 238 -21.20 22.65 9.65
N GLU A 239 -21.50 22.80 8.36
CA GLU A 239 -22.89 22.86 7.88
C GLU A 239 -23.63 21.53 8.13
N MET A 240 -22.94 20.39 7.97
CA MET A 240 -23.48 19.08 8.30
C MET A 240 -23.81 18.96 9.78
N GLY A 241 -22.94 19.43 10.67
CA GLY A 241 -23.17 19.44 12.10
C GLY A 241 -24.43 20.21 12.47
N GLN A 242 -24.62 21.41 11.89
CA GLN A 242 -25.82 22.21 12.11
C GLN A 242 -27.09 21.55 11.58
N LEU A 243 -27.03 20.96 10.37
CA LEU A 243 -28.17 20.25 9.79
C LEU A 243 -28.58 19.05 10.64
N LEU A 244 -27.61 18.25 11.09
CA LEU A 244 -27.83 17.13 12.00
C LEU A 244 -28.42 17.60 13.33
N ASN A 245 -27.84 18.64 13.94
CA ASN A 245 -28.32 19.20 15.20
C ASN A 245 -29.78 19.67 15.09
N VAL A 246 -30.12 20.45 14.07
CA VAL A 246 -31.49 20.93 13.85
C VAL A 246 -32.46 19.77 13.58
N ALA A 247 -32.08 18.80 12.74
CA ALA A 247 -32.95 17.69 12.37
C ALA A 247 -33.20 16.72 13.55
N LEU A 248 -32.18 16.48 14.36
CA LEU A 248 -32.24 15.54 15.47
C LEU A 248 -32.79 16.15 16.74
N LEU A 249 -32.43 17.39 17.06
CA LEU A 249 -32.66 18.00 18.38
C LEU A 249 -33.64 19.18 18.34
N GLY A 250 -33.95 19.69 17.14
CA GLY A 250 -34.80 20.85 16.93
C GLY A 250 -34.07 22.18 17.21
N LYS A 251 -34.48 23.24 16.51
CA LYS A 251 -33.90 24.58 16.66
C LYS A 251 -34.37 25.26 17.96
N THR A 252 -33.45 25.90 18.70
CA THR A 252 -33.78 26.72 19.87
C THR A 252 -32.90 27.95 20.03
N ASP A 253 -33.31 28.88 20.90
CA ASP A 253 -32.51 30.08 21.25
C ASP A 253 -31.15 29.73 21.90
N ALA A 254 -30.99 28.50 22.40
CA ALA A 254 -29.75 27.98 23.01
C ALA A 254 -28.74 27.41 22.00
N ASP A 255 -28.98 27.53 20.69
CA ASP A 255 -28.06 27.09 19.63
C ASP A 255 -26.99 28.15 19.30
N THR A 256 -26.90 29.21 20.12
CA THR A 256 -25.79 30.17 20.09
C THR A 256 -24.84 29.86 21.24
N PHE A 257 -23.76 29.15 20.90
CA PHE A 257 -22.72 28.79 21.86
C PHE A 257 -21.72 29.93 22.05
N ASP A 258 -21.11 29.98 23.22
CA ASP A 258 -19.90 30.78 23.41
C ASP A 258 -18.79 30.24 22.50
N GLN A 259 -18.25 31.10 21.62
CA GLN A 259 -17.32 30.66 20.57
C GLN A 259 -16.01 30.14 21.15
N GLU A 260 -15.49 30.78 22.21
CA GLU A 260 -14.24 30.35 22.85
C GLU A 260 -14.42 28.96 23.46
N ARG A 261 -15.52 28.72 24.17
CA ARG A 261 -15.86 27.41 24.72
C ARG A 261 -16.12 26.36 23.63
N PHE A 262 -16.76 26.74 22.52
CA PHE A 262 -16.99 25.84 21.40
C PHE A 262 -15.67 25.36 20.78
N GLU A 263 -14.76 26.29 20.47
CA GLU A 263 -13.46 25.96 19.89
C GLU A 263 -12.61 25.13 20.87
N GLN A 264 -12.57 25.51 22.15
CA GLN A 264 -11.84 24.75 23.17
C GLN A 264 -12.36 23.30 23.28
N LEU A 265 -13.68 23.11 23.24
CA LEU A 265 -14.28 21.78 23.27
C LEU A 265 -14.02 21.01 21.97
N ARG A 266 -14.09 21.67 20.81
CA ARG A 266 -13.86 21.05 19.50
C ARG A 266 -12.45 20.51 19.38
N GLU A 267 -11.44 21.22 19.87
CA GLU A 267 -10.05 20.75 19.90
C GLU A 267 -9.91 19.43 20.69
N VAL A 268 -10.59 19.33 21.84
CA VAL A 268 -10.61 18.11 22.66
C VAL A 268 -11.36 16.97 21.97
N VAL A 269 -12.47 17.27 21.28
CA VAL A 269 -13.21 16.29 20.47
C VAL A 269 -12.33 15.73 19.35
N ILE A 270 -11.59 16.58 18.63
CA ILE A 270 -10.66 16.16 17.58
C ILE A 270 -9.51 15.32 18.17
N ASP A 271 -8.94 15.73 19.31
CA ASP A 271 -7.91 14.95 20.00
C ASP A 271 -8.42 13.56 20.41
N LYS A 272 -9.63 13.51 20.97
CA LYS A 272 -10.30 12.27 21.33
C LYS A 272 -10.55 11.38 20.11
N ALA A 273 -11.03 11.94 19.02
CA ALA A 273 -11.28 11.22 17.78
C ALA A 273 -9.98 10.60 17.21
N TRP A 274 -8.87 11.34 17.25
CA TRP A 274 -7.56 10.83 16.84
C TRP A 274 -7.09 9.65 17.70
N LEU A 275 -7.22 9.75 19.03
CA LEU A 275 -6.88 8.65 19.95
C LEU A 275 -7.80 7.44 19.74
N HIS A 276 -9.09 7.67 19.54
CA HIS A 276 -10.04 6.59 19.24
C HIS A 276 -9.73 5.90 17.91
N GLN A 277 -9.28 6.62 16.89
CA GLN A 277 -8.84 6.02 15.64
C GLN A 277 -7.69 5.03 15.85
N GLN A 278 -6.82 5.25 16.84
CA GLN A 278 -5.75 4.30 17.18
C GLN A 278 -6.28 3.01 17.85
N ASP A 279 -7.55 2.95 18.29
CA ASP A 279 -8.16 1.78 18.93
C ASP A 279 -8.68 0.76 17.91
N TYR A 280 -9.10 1.24 16.73
CA TYR A 280 -9.67 0.38 15.70
C TYR A 280 -8.90 0.44 14.36
N ARG A 281 -8.11 1.47 14.11
CA ARG A 281 -7.36 1.65 12.86
C ARG A 281 -5.91 2.06 13.07
N MET A 282 -5.27 1.56 14.12
CA MET A 282 -3.86 1.84 14.40
C MET A 282 -2.94 1.51 13.22
N VAL A 283 -1.93 2.34 13.02
CA VAL A 283 -0.74 2.00 12.24
C VAL A 283 -0.08 0.74 12.83
N ASN A 284 0.32 -0.20 11.97
CA ASN A 284 0.71 -1.57 12.32
C ASN A 284 -0.38 -2.42 13.00
N GLY A 285 -1.66 -2.14 12.71
CA GLY A 285 -2.79 -2.86 13.30
C GLY A 285 -2.69 -4.39 13.22
N TRP A 286 -2.06 -4.98 12.18
CA TRP A 286 -1.93 -6.43 12.09
C TRP A 286 -1.00 -7.03 13.17
N TYR A 287 0.04 -6.31 13.57
CA TYR A 287 0.91 -6.69 14.70
C TYR A 287 0.22 -6.49 16.04
N VAL A 288 -0.60 -5.44 16.17
CA VAL A 288 -1.36 -5.17 17.38
C VAL A 288 -2.41 -6.25 17.61
N TYR A 289 -3.34 -6.43 16.66
CA TYR A 289 -4.50 -7.31 16.85
C TYR A 289 -4.11 -8.80 16.82
N GLY A 290 -3.01 -9.17 16.15
CA GLY A 290 -2.26 -10.36 16.54
C GLY A 290 -2.03 -11.42 15.47
N GLY A 291 -2.09 -11.09 14.18
CA GLY A 291 -1.78 -12.07 13.13
C GLY A 291 -0.29 -12.17 12.78
N ARG A 292 0.51 -11.15 13.13
CA ARG A 292 1.99 -11.14 13.00
C ARG A 292 2.71 -10.83 14.32
N ARG A 293 2.01 -10.95 15.44
CA ARG A 293 2.55 -10.66 16.78
C ARG A 293 3.45 -11.80 17.26
N THR A 294 4.75 -11.62 17.18
CA THR A 294 5.75 -12.61 17.59
C THR A 294 6.20 -12.39 19.04
N TRP A 295 6.66 -11.19 19.38
CA TRP A 295 7.26 -10.88 20.70
C TRP A 295 6.41 -9.94 21.55
N ASP A 296 5.52 -9.17 20.93
CA ASP A 296 4.71 -8.15 21.59
C ASP A 296 3.43 -8.68 22.24
N THR A 297 3.47 -9.92 22.73
CA THR A 297 2.29 -10.58 23.33
C THR A 297 1.85 -9.95 24.64
N GLU A 298 2.69 -9.16 25.30
CA GLU A 298 2.39 -8.44 26.55
C GLU A 298 2.35 -6.92 26.38
N THR A 299 3.14 -6.34 25.47
CA THR A 299 3.23 -4.89 25.23
C THR A 299 1.94 -4.35 24.62
N PHE A 300 1.52 -4.87 23.45
CA PHE A 300 0.33 -4.35 22.76
C PHE A 300 -0.98 -4.47 23.54
N PRO A 301 -1.29 -5.58 24.25
CA PRO A 301 -2.50 -5.62 25.08
C PRO A 301 -2.56 -4.52 26.15
N ARG A 302 -1.43 -4.16 26.76
CA ARG A 302 -1.37 -3.07 27.75
C ARG A 302 -1.48 -1.70 27.10
N GLU A 303 -0.84 -1.51 25.95
CA GLU A 303 -0.98 -0.28 25.15
C GLU A 303 -2.43 -0.06 24.72
N TYR A 304 -3.13 -1.13 24.35
CA TYR A 304 -4.54 -1.11 23.98
C TYR A 304 -5.44 -0.67 25.15
N GLN A 305 -5.17 -1.18 26.36
CA GLN A 305 -5.86 -0.74 27.58
C GLN A 305 -5.59 0.73 27.88
N LYS A 306 -4.30 1.13 27.88
CA LYS A 306 -3.88 2.50 28.11
C LYS A 306 -4.55 3.48 27.16
N LEU A 307 -4.55 3.17 25.86
CA LEU A 307 -5.16 4.01 24.84
C LEU A 307 -6.63 4.30 25.15
N ARG A 308 -7.41 3.28 25.53
CA ARG A 308 -8.83 3.46 25.88
C ARG A 308 -9.03 4.29 27.14
N ALA A 309 -8.15 4.13 28.13
CA ALA A 309 -8.15 4.97 29.31
C ALA A 309 -7.85 6.45 28.95
N MET A 310 -6.89 6.70 28.04
CA MET A 310 -6.61 8.07 27.54
C MET A 310 -7.83 8.68 26.84
N VAL A 311 -8.58 7.90 26.05
CA VAL A 311 -9.83 8.37 25.42
C VAL A 311 -10.87 8.72 26.50
N ALA A 312 -11.00 7.92 27.56
CA ALA A 312 -11.91 8.21 28.67
C ALA A 312 -11.53 9.49 29.44
N VAL A 313 -10.23 9.80 29.57
CA VAL A 313 -9.76 11.09 30.12
C VAL A 313 -10.29 12.25 29.26
N ARG A 314 -10.27 12.13 27.93
CA ARG A 314 -10.80 13.19 27.04
C ARG A 314 -12.32 13.31 27.14
N ASP A 315 -13.05 12.20 27.33
CA ASP A 315 -14.50 12.28 27.59
C ASP A 315 -14.78 13.13 28.84
N GLN A 316 -14.11 12.84 29.96
CA GLN A 316 -14.28 13.60 31.21
C GLN A 316 -13.91 15.09 31.02
N TYR A 317 -12.78 15.35 30.37
CA TYR A 317 -12.30 16.70 30.12
C TYR A 317 -13.27 17.49 29.23
N ALA A 318 -13.84 16.84 28.20
CA ALA A 318 -14.86 17.42 27.34
C ALA A 318 -16.16 17.73 28.10
N TRP A 319 -16.60 16.84 29.01
CA TRP A 319 -17.77 17.10 29.86
C TRP A 319 -17.55 18.29 30.78
N ASP A 320 -16.37 18.43 31.38
CA ASP A 320 -16.05 19.53 32.27
C ASP A 320 -16.07 20.88 31.53
N ILE A 321 -15.51 20.96 30.30
CA ILE A 321 -15.62 22.14 29.43
C ILE A 321 -17.09 22.43 29.08
N ALA A 322 -17.85 21.41 28.68
CA ALA A 322 -19.26 21.56 28.33
C ALA A 322 -20.11 22.02 29.52
N GLN A 323 -19.75 21.66 30.75
CA GLN A 323 -20.41 22.14 31.98
C GLN A 323 -19.90 23.53 32.42
N GLY A 324 -18.92 24.10 31.71
CA GLY A 324 -18.33 25.40 32.03
C GLY A 324 -17.43 25.38 33.27
N LYS A 325 -16.85 24.22 33.61
CA LYS A 325 -15.86 24.09 34.69
C LYS A 325 -14.49 24.53 34.19
N GLU A 326 -13.64 24.98 35.11
CA GLU A 326 -12.22 25.21 34.82
C GLU A 326 -11.51 23.87 34.65
N VAL A 327 -10.79 23.73 33.54
CA VAL A 327 -9.94 22.56 33.23
C VAL A 327 -8.46 22.98 33.18
N PRO A 328 -7.52 22.04 33.42
CA PRO A 328 -6.09 22.28 33.16
C PRO A 328 -5.81 22.70 31.71
N PRO A 329 -4.59 23.09 31.32
CA PRO A 329 -4.28 23.41 29.92
C PRO A 329 -4.31 22.21 28.97
N GLN A 330 -4.12 21.00 29.49
CA GLN A 330 -4.05 19.75 28.74
C GLN A 330 -4.64 18.60 29.59
N PRO A 331 -5.22 17.55 28.96
CA PRO A 331 -5.61 16.34 29.66
C PRO A 331 -4.43 15.63 30.35
N ASP A 332 -4.69 14.96 31.48
CA ASP A 332 -3.65 14.24 32.26
C ASP A 332 -3.73 12.73 32.03
N ASP A 333 -2.72 12.18 31.35
CA ASP A 333 -2.61 10.75 31.04
C ASP A 333 -1.78 9.94 32.05
N SER A 334 -1.30 10.56 33.13
CA SER A 334 -0.39 9.91 34.08
C SER A 334 -0.99 8.70 34.80
N GLU A 335 -2.31 8.62 34.93
CA GLU A 335 -3.04 7.51 35.57
C GLU A 335 -3.68 6.52 34.58
N THR A 336 -3.31 6.57 33.30
CA THR A 336 -3.90 5.71 32.23
C THR A 336 -3.24 4.33 32.11
N GLY A 337 -2.34 3.98 33.03
CA GLY A 337 -1.67 2.67 33.09
C GLY A 337 -0.21 2.69 32.68
N GLU A 338 0.52 1.69 33.16
CA GLU A 338 1.96 1.54 32.93
C GLU A 338 2.25 0.62 31.74
N LEU A 339 3.17 1.06 30.89
CA LEU A 339 3.69 0.28 29.77
C LEU A 339 5.02 -0.38 30.15
N ILE A 340 5.27 -1.58 29.63
CA ILE A 340 6.53 -2.30 29.85
C ILE A 340 7.50 -2.06 28.71
N VAL A 341 8.79 -2.11 29.01
CA VAL A 341 9.86 -2.20 28.01
C VAL A 341 10.29 -3.67 27.96
N PRO A 342 10.12 -4.37 26.83
CA PRO A 342 10.56 -5.76 26.72
C PRO A 342 12.10 -5.84 26.74
N GLU A 343 12.61 -7.02 27.08
CA GLU A 343 14.04 -7.30 26.95
C GLU A 343 14.44 -7.22 25.47
N THR A 344 15.60 -6.61 25.21
CA THR A 344 16.13 -6.55 23.85
C THR A 344 16.52 -7.93 23.35
N ARG A 345 16.40 -8.12 22.04
CA ARG A 345 16.90 -9.31 21.34
C ARG A 345 18.10 -9.04 20.43
N PHE A 346 18.68 -7.85 20.51
CA PHE A 346 19.98 -7.61 19.88
C PHE A 346 21.04 -8.57 20.44
N GLY A 347 21.92 -9.07 19.56
CA GLY A 347 22.91 -10.07 19.91
C GLY A 347 22.31 -11.47 20.04
N ASP A 348 21.02 -11.65 19.70
CA ASP A 348 20.42 -12.97 19.58
C ASP A 348 20.96 -13.63 18.32
N PRO A 349 21.77 -14.68 18.44
CA PRO A 349 22.62 -15.02 17.32
C PRO A 349 21.93 -15.68 16.10
N ARG A 350 20.62 -15.89 16.15
CA ARG A 350 19.80 -16.18 14.94
C ARG A 350 19.82 -15.03 13.96
N GLN A 351 20.09 -13.82 14.45
CA GLN A 351 20.06 -12.59 13.68
C GLN A 351 21.44 -12.14 13.24
N ASN A 352 22.49 -12.96 13.42
CA ASN A 352 23.85 -12.63 12.99
C ASN A 352 23.95 -12.29 11.49
N TYR A 353 23.02 -12.75 10.65
CA TYR A 353 22.98 -12.39 9.22
C TYR A 353 22.52 -10.93 9.00
N SER A 354 21.77 -10.33 9.93
CA SER A 354 21.24 -8.97 9.84
C SER A 354 21.83 -7.99 10.86
N GLU A 355 22.48 -8.48 11.92
CA GLU A 355 23.04 -7.67 13.01
C GLU A 355 24.55 -7.49 12.91
N ALA A 356 25.02 -6.31 13.32
CA ALA A 356 26.42 -6.08 13.65
C ALA A 356 26.81 -6.83 14.93
N GLU A 357 28.11 -7.02 15.16
CA GLU A 357 28.61 -7.69 16.37
C GLU A 357 28.39 -6.85 17.64
N GLU A 358 28.39 -5.53 17.51
CA GLU A 358 28.19 -4.57 18.59
C GLU A 358 27.13 -3.53 18.21
N LEU A 359 26.34 -3.07 19.19
CA LEU A 359 25.46 -1.90 19.05
C LEU A 359 26.30 -0.61 19.05
N ARG A 360 27.04 -0.41 17.96
CA ARG A 360 27.82 0.78 17.73
C ARG A 360 27.52 1.32 16.35
N TYR A 361 26.98 2.53 16.30
CA TYR A 361 26.88 3.31 15.08
C TYR A 361 28.25 3.90 14.75
N LEU A 362 28.69 3.74 13.50
CA LEU A 362 29.94 4.31 13.03
C LEU A 362 29.81 5.82 12.92
N THR A 363 30.89 6.54 13.23
CA THR A 363 30.97 7.96 12.85
C THR A 363 30.89 8.11 11.34
N THR A 364 30.56 9.30 10.85
CA THR A 364 30.48 9.60 9.41
C THR A 364 31.69 9.11 8.63
N GLN A 365 32.91 9.45 9.11
CA GLN A 365 34.14 9.07 8.43
C GLN A 365 34.39 7.56 8.50
N GLU A 366 34.14 6.92 9.65
CA GLU A 366 34.25 5.46 9.76
C GLU A 366 33.26 4.74 8.84
N GLN A 367 32.06 5.29 8.66
CA GLN A 367 31.06 4.76 7.73
C GLN A 367 31.54 4.90 6.29
N ILE A 368 32.04 6.07 5.88
CA ILE A 368 32.60 6.29 4.55
C ILE A 368 33.77 5.33 4.27
N ASP A 369 34.65 5.14 5.25
CA ASP A 369 35.80 4.25 5.15
C ASP A 369 35.40 2.76 5.04
N SER A 370 34.19 2.40 5.48
CA SER A 370 33.65 1.04 5.36
C SER A 370 33.10 0.71 3.97
N PHE A 371 32.90 1.72 3.12
CA PHE A 371 32.35 1.55 1.78
C PHE A 371 33.37 1.00 0.79
N GLN A 372 32.90 0.12 -0.08
CA GLN A 372 33.64 -0.41 -1.22
C GLN A 372 32.92 -0.03 -2.51
N THR A 373 33.65 0.61 -3.41
CA THR A 373 33.17 1.10 -4.71
C THR A 373 34.12 0.67 -5.84
N PRO A 374 33.64 0.60 -7.09
CA PRO A 374 34.52 0.41 -8.25
C PRO A 374 35.51 1.56 -8.43
N ASP A 375 36.60 1.30 -9.16
CA ASP A 375 37.64 2.30 -9.46
C ASP A 375 37.03 3.60 -10.01
N GLY A 376 37.48 4.73 -9.44
CA GLY A 376 37.05 6.09 -9.80
C GLY A 376 35.74 6.53 -9.15
N PHE A 377 34.97 5.64 -8.51
CA PHE A 377 33.79 6.03 -7.75
C PHE A 377 34.13 6.30 -6.27
N LYS A 378 33.52 7.33 -5.69
CA LYS A 378 33.61 7.65 -4.26
C LYS A 378 32.27 8.07 -3.68
N VAL A 379 32.05 7.66 -2.43
CA VAL A 379 30.94 8.15 -1.62
C VAL A 379 31.38 9.43 -0.90
N LYS A 380 30.52 10.45 -0.90
CA LYS A 380 30.66 11.67 -0.12
C LYS A 380 29.42 11.89 0.73
N LEU A 381 29.60 12.43 1.94
CA LEU A 381 28.49 12.91 2.75
C LEU A 381 27.82 14.09 2.04
N PHE A 382 26.51 14.24 2.24
CA PHE A 382 25.78 15.46 1.97
C PHE A 382 25.11 16.01 3.23
N ALA A 383 24.44 15.16 4.01
CA ALA A 383 23.79 15.58 5.26
C ALA A 383 23.93 14.49 6.33
N ASP A 384 24.10 14.89 7.58
CA ASP A 384 24.33 14.01 8.73
C ASP A 384 23.38 14.38 9.88
N GLU A 385 22.88 13.37 10.59
CA GLU A 385 22.03 13.56 11.77
C GLU A 385 22.67 14.44 12.86
N LEU A 386 24.00 14.48 12.91
CA LEU A 386 24.73 15.28 13.92
C LEU A 386 24.58 16.78 13.70
N ASP A 387 24.46 17.21 12.45
CA ASP A 387 24.25 18.61 12.07
C ASP A 387 22.76 18.92 11.91
N PHE A 388 21.96 17.93 11.49
CA PHE A 388 20.51 18.02 11.30
C PHE A 388 19.77 16.91 12.07
N PRO A 389 19.49 17.09 13.37
CA PRO A 389 18.81 16.08 14.19
C PRO A 389 17.41 15.69 13.69
N GLU A 390 16.82 16.48 12.80
CA GLU A 390 15.57 16.17 12.12
C GLU A 390 15.69 15.00 11.12
N LEU A 391 16.90 14.75 10.59
CA LEU A 391 17.21 13.67 9.65
C LEU A 391 17.34 12.32 10.38
N ALA A 392 16.20 11.77 10.80
CA ALA A 392 16.14 10.47 11.43
C ALA A 392 15.31 9.50 10.57
N ASN A 393 15.86 8.32 10.29
CA ASN A 393 15.22 7.28 9.50
C ASN A 393 14.69 7.79 8.13
N PRO A 394 15.56 8.29 7.23
CA PRO A 394 15.16 8.74 5.89
C PRO A 394 14.55 7.57 5.10
N ALA A 395 13.38 7.76 4.48
CA ALA A 395 12.62 6.70 3.82
C ALA A 395 12.56 6.84 2.30
N GLN A 396 12.27 8.04 1.80
CA GLN A 396 12.22 8.37 0.37
C GLN A 396 12.90 9.73 0.13
N LEU A 397 13.54 9.86 -1.04
CA LEU A 397 14.16 11.08 -1.53
C LEU A 397 13.36 11.65 -2.72
N GLY A 398 13.56 12.92 -3.03
CA GLY A 398 13.02 13.54 -4.23
C GLY A 398 13.62 14.92 -4.47
N PHE A 399 13.52 15.41 -5.70
CA PHE A 399 14.01 16.74 -6.06
C PHE A 399 12.87 17.63 -6.55
N ASP A 400 12.82 18.85 -6.03
CA ASP A 400 11.90 19.87 -6.51
C ASP A 400 12.41 20.56 -7.79
N ASN A 401 11.63 21.50 -8.31
CA ASN A 401 11.96 22.21 -9.54
C ASN A 401 13.10 23.23 -9.37
N GLN A 402 13.50 23.55 -8.13
CA GLN A 402 14.69 24.33 -7.80
C GLN A 402 15.95 23.46 -7.74
N GLY A 403 15.80 22.13 -7.75
CA GLY A 403 16.89 21.18 -7.61
C GLY A 403 17.28 20.90 -6.16
N ARG A 404 16.46 21.31 -5.20
CA ARG A 404 16.69 21.04 -3.77
C ARG A 404 16.31 19.61 -3.44
N LEU A 405 17.03 19.00 -2.49
CA LEU A 405 16.72 17.66 -2.02
C LEU A 405 15.58 17.72 -1.00
N TRP A 406 14.59 16.84 -1.18
CA TRP A 406 13.51 16.59 -0.25
C TRP A 406 13.62 15.18 0.30
N VAL A 407 13.34 15.00 1.60
CA VAL A 407 13.46 13.70 2.28
C VAL A 407 12.27 13.48 3.21
N SER A 408 11.63 12.32 3.13
CA SER A 408 10.70 11.86 4.17
C SER A 408 11.47 11.16 5.28
N CYS A 409 11.19 11.54 6.53
CA CYS A 409 11.88 11.02 7.71
C CYS A 409 10.84 10.41 8.67
N MET A 410 11.14 9.25 9.25
CA MET A 410 10.21 8.47 10.07
C MET A 410 10.77 8.15 11.48
N PRO A 411 11.04 9.15 12.34
CA PRO A 411 11.48 8.90 13.72
C PRO A 411 10.47 8.09 14.54
N THR A 412 9.17 8.11 14.19
CA THR A 412 8.13 7.32 14.89
C THR A 412 8.17 5.84 14.50
N TYR A 413 8.89 5.47 13.44
CA TYR A 413 8.97 4.08 12.99
C TYR A 413 9.53 3.16 14.09
N PRO A 414 9.01 1.93 14.24
CA PRO A 414 7.96 1.32 13.43
C PRO A 414 6.55 1.70 13.86
N GLN A 415 6.35 2.27 15.06
CA GLN A 415 5.01 2.47 15.62
C GLN A 415 5.01 3.52 16.73
N TRP A 416 4.02 4.41 16.73
CA TRP A 416 3.75 5.32 17.86
C TRP A 416 3.37 4.57 19.14
N ARG A 417 3.80 5.08 20.31
CA ARG A 417 3.54 4.50 21.63
C ARG A 417 2.50 5.33 22.40
N PRO A 418 1.40 4.72 22.92
CA PRO A 418 0.41 5.46 23.71
C PRO A 418 0.99 6.16 24.94
N GLY A 419 0.75 7.46 25.03
CA GLY A 419 1.25 8.35 26.09
C GLY A 419 2.49 9.14 25.69
N ASP A 420 3.14 8.81 24.57
CA ASP A 420 4.16 9.66 23.97
C ASP A 420 3.47 10.81 23.19
N PRO A 421 4.16 11.93 22.89
CA PRO A 421 3.65 12.95 21.99
C PRO A 421 3.15 12.37 20.66
N LYS A 422 2.22 13.05 20.01
CA LYS A 422 1.75 12.63 18.68
C LYS A 422 2.94 12.51 17.70
N PRO A 423 2.86 11.59 16.72
CA PRO A 423 3.89 11.41 15.71
C PRO A 423 4.35 12.73 15.12
N ASN A 424 5.66 12.88 14.97
CA ASN A 424 6.29 14.07 14.39
C ASN A 424 7.13 13.72 13.16
N ASP A 425 6.71 12.71 12.41
CA ASP A 425 7.37 12.36 11.16
C ASP A 425 7.18 13.50 10.16
N LYS A 426 8.14 13.64 9.24
CA LYS A 426 8.33 14.92 8.57
C LYS A 426 8.84 14.83 7.14
N LEU A 427 8.57 15.89 6.39
CA LEU A 427 9.24 16.21 5.14
C LEU A 427 10.26 17.33 5.36
N LEU A 428 11.49 17.07 4.97
CA LEU A 428 12.62 18.00 5.08
C LEU A 428 13.08 18.45 3.70
N ILE A 429 13.61 19.67 3.64
CA ILE A 429 14.23 20.28 2.45
C ILE A 429 15.68 20.62 2.81
N PHE A 430 16.62 20.16 2.00
CA PHE A 430 18.04 20.42 2.18
C PHE A 430 18.59 21.28 1.04
N GLU A 431 19.47 22.21 1.40
CA GLU A 431 20.17 23.11 0.48
C GLU A 431 21.67 23.15 0.79
N ASP A 432 22.47 23.30 -0.28
CA ASP A 432 23.89 23.60 -0.25
C ASP A 432 24.03 25.05 -0.79
N THR A 433 24.09 26.01 0.13
CA THR A 433 24.02 27.44 -0.20
C THR A 433 25.38 28.07 -0.48
N ASP A 434 26.48 27.41 -0.12
CA ASP A 434 27.84 27.87 -0.38
C ASP A 434 28.56 27.10 -1.52
N GLY A 435 27.97 26.01 -1.98
CA GLY A 435 28.40 25.23 -3.14
C GLY A 435 29.58 24.30 -2.86
N ASP A 436 29.82 23.94 -1.61
CA ASP A 436 30.91 23.04 -1.23
C ASP A 436 30.56 21.55 -1.41
N GLY A 437 29.27 21.25 -1.63
CA GLY A 437 28.73 19.92 -1.83
C GLY A 437 28.16 19.28 -0.57
N GLU A 438 28.09 19.98 0.56
CA GLU A 438 27.44 19.52 1.78
C GLU A 438 26.23 20.42 2.08
N ALA A 439 25.23 19.89 2.76
CA ALA A 439 24.09 20.68 3.16
C ALA A 439 24.48 21.57 4.35
N ASP A 440 24.18 22.87 4.25
CA ASP A 440 24.32 23.83 5.33
C ASP A 440 22.96 24.34 5.84
N VAL A 441 21.87 23.97 5.15
CA VAL A 441 20.50 24.32 5.51
C VAL A 441 19.59 23.09 5.47
N CYS A 442 18.82 22.90 6.54
CA CYS A 442 17.69 21.98 6.62
C CYS A 442 16.43 22.77 7.03
N LYS A 443 15.35 22.60 6.27
CA LYS A 443 14.03 23.19 6.55
C LYS A 443 13.00 22.10 6.75
N THR A 444 12.19 22.22 7.78
CA THR A 444 11.02 21.37 7.99
C THR A 444 9.82 21.93 7.23
N PHE A 445 9.40 21.25 6.17
CA PHE A 445 8.23 21.64 5.38
C PHE A 445 6.92 21.31 6.11
N TYR A 446 6.85 20.13 6.72
CA TYR A 446 5.72 19.65 7.52
C TYR A 446 6.14 18.52 8.45
N ASP A 447 5.69 18.52 9.71
CA ASP A 447 6.15 17.62 10.79
C ASP A 447 5.03 16.98 11.61
N LYS A 448 3.84 16.86 11.02
CA LYS A 448 2.66 16.24 11.67
C LYS A 448 2.26 14.93 10.99
N LEU A 449 3.21 14.25 10.35
CA LEU A 449 2.97 13.00 9.61
C LEU A 449 3.10 11.78 10.52
N HIS A 450 2.55 10.66 10.07
CA HIS A 450 2.71 9.35 10.69
C HIS A 450 3.11 8.29 9.65
N CYS A 451 4.38 7.86 9.71
CA CYS A 451 5.03 6.92 8.80
C CYS A 451 4.88 7.28 7.29
N PRO A 452 5.40 8.44 6.84
CA PRO A 452 5.33 8.87 5.44
C PRO A 452 6.28 8.06 4.52
N THR A 453 5.81 6.91 4.06
CA THR A 453 6.54 5.98 3.18
C THR A 453 6.57 6.38 1.70
N GLY A 454 5.93 7.49 1.35
CA GLY A 454 5.62 7.87 -0.03
C GLY A 454 5.35 9.36 -0.18
N PHE A 455 6.07 10.07 -1.05
CA PHE A 455 5.69 11.43 -1.47
C PHE A 455 6.05 11.74 -2.92
N GLU A 456 5.33 12.68 -3.54
CA GLU A 456 5.62 13.20 -4.87
C GLU A 456 4.95 14.57 -5.12
N PHE A 457 5.50 15.41 -5.99
CA PHE A 457 5.07 16.80 -6.17
C PHE A 457 3.95 16.95 -7.19
N TRP A 458 2.97 17.78 -6.85
CA TRP A 458 1.82 18.06 -7.70
C TRP A 458 1.18 19.41 -7.39
N ASN A 459 0.85 20.16 -8.44
CA ASN A 459 0.10 21.41 -8.43
C ASN A 459 0.69 22.51 -7.50
N GLY A 460 2.03 22.61 -7.51
CA GLY A 460 2.78 23.51 -6.63
C GLY A 460 2.75 23.12 -5.15
N GLY A 461 2.43 21.86 -4.84
CA GLY A 461 2.49 21.27 -3.51
C GLY A 461 3.06 19.85 -3.56
N VAL A 462 2.82 19.08 -2.50
CA VAL A 462 3.35 17.72 -2.32
C VAL A 462 2.23 16.79 -1.90
N LEU A 463 2.06 15.68 -2.62
CA LEU A 463 1.25 14.54 -2.23
C LEU A 463 2.07 13.67 -1.27
N VAL A 464 1.51 13.32 -0.12
CA VAL A 464 2.21 12.53 0.91
C VAL A 464 1.27 11.50 1.49
N VAL A 465 1.73 10.27 1.68
CA VAL A 465 0.98 9.28 2.46
C VAL A 465 1.04 9.63 3.95
N ASP A 466 -0.12 9.71 4.59
CA ASP A 466 -0.30 9.88 6.03
C ASP A 466 -1.47 8.98 6.45
N GLN A 467 -1.18 7.69 6.62
CA GLN A 467 -2.22 6.68 6.67
C GLN A 467 -3.16 6.91 7.87
N PRO A 468 -4.49 6.84 7.66
CA PRO A 468 -5.19 6.21 6.54
C PRO A 468 -5.48 7.08 5.30
N ARG A 469 -4.76 8.19 5.11
CA ARG A 469 -5.04 9.19 4.07
C ARG A 469 -3.86 9.40 3.14
N LEU A 470 -4.18 9.90 1.96
CA LEU A 470 -3.22 10.61 1.10
C LEU A 470 -3.54 12.09 1.22
N ILE A 471 -2.56 12.89 1.61
CA ILE A 471 -2.73 14.32 1.83
C ILE A 471 -2.01 15.13 0.76
N TRP A 472 -2.50 16.34 0.50
CA TRP A 472 -1.82 17.33 -0.31
C TRP A 472 -1.44 18.54 0.55
N LEU A 473 -0.16 18.83 0.57
CA LEU A 473 0.46 19.90 1.34
C LEU A 473 0.93 21.01 0.39
N LYS A 474 0.65 22.27 0.72
CA LYS A 474 1.07 23.39 -0.10
C LYS A 474 1.53 24.58 0.73
N ASP A 475 2.68 25.11 0.35
CA ASP A 475 3.15 26.45 0.71
C ASP A 475 2.44 27.48 -0.17
N THR A 476 1.84 28.48 0.48
CA THR A 476 1.06 29.53 -0.18
C THR A 476 1.70 30.91 -0.10
N ASP A 477 2.76 31.09 0.69
CA ASP A 477 3.42 32.38 0.88
C ASP A 477 4.93 32.40 0.54
N GLY A 478 5.51 31.23 0.26
CA GLY A 478 6.89 31.05 -0.19
C GLY A 478 7.90 30.90 0.95
N ASP A 479 7.48 30.59 2.18
CA ASP A 479 8.36 30.40 3.34
C ASP A 479 8.91 28.97 3.48
N ASP A 480 8.64 28.09 2.51
CA ASP A 480 8.96 26.66 2.53
C ASP A 480 8.29 25.88 3.68
N ARG A 481 7.07 26.27 4.08
CA ARG A 481 6.21 25.52 5.00
C ARG A 481 4.83 25.28 4.42
N ALA A 482 4.22 24.16 4.77
CA ALA A 482 2.86 23.87 4.33
C ALA A 482 1.81 24.71 5.11
N ASP A 483 1.23 25.71 4.45
CA ASP A 483 0.09 26.50 4.97
C ASP A 483 -1.24 25.79 4.78
N LYS A 484 -1.35 25.03 3.69
CA LYS A 484 -2.59 24.36 3.30
C LYS A 484 -2.40 22.85 3.34
N VAL A 485 -3.26 22.20 4.13
CA VAL A 485 -3.32 20.75 4.27
C VAL A 485 -4.67 20.26 3.78
N VAL A 486 -4.69 19.40 2.77
CA VAL A 486 -5.91 18.81 2.21
C VAL A 486 -5.87 17.30 2.36
N GLN A 487 -6.88 16.75 3.05
CA GLN A 487 -7.09 15.31 3.22
C GLN A 487 -7.68 14.71 1.93
N LEU A 488 -6.84 14.47 0.92
CA LEU A 488 -7.25 14.32 -0.49
C LEU A 488 -8.00 13.01 -0.79
N ILE A 489 -7.52 11.88 -0.27
CA ILE A 489 -8.14 10.56 -0.45
C ILE A 489 -8.14 9.82 0.89
N ASP A 490 -9.32 9.39 1.32
CA ASP A 490 -9.51 8.59 2.53
C ASP A 490 -9.45 7.09 2.19
N GLY A 491 -9.04 6.25 3.16
CA GLY A 491 -9.24 4.80 3.06
C GLY A 491 -8.02 3.93 2.80
N TRP A 492 -6.82 4.51 2.79
CA TRP A 492 -5.59 3.72 2.71
C TRP A 492 -5.42 2.83 3.94
N ALA A 493 -4.91 1.63 3.71
CA ALA A 493 -4.60 0.63 4.73
C ALA A 493 -3.69 1.18 5.85
N THR A 494 -3.65 0.57 7.02
CA THR A 494 -2.73 0.96 8.13
C THR A 494 -2.04 -0.26 8.77
N GLN A 495 -2.21 -1.44 8.18
CA GLN A 495 -1.98 -2.72 8.87
C GLN A 495 -0.52 -3.08 9.08
N ASP A 496 0.38 -2.69 8.17
CA ASP A 496 1.81 -3.01 8.21
C ASP A 496 2.62 -1.93 7.46
N THR A 497 3.40 -1.16 8.19
CA THR A 497 4.27 -0.08 7.67
C THR A 497 5.36 -0.58 6.73
N HIS A 498 5.60 -1.90 6.64
CA HIS A 498 6.43 -2.48 5.59
C HIS A 498 5.69 -2.78 4.29
N HIS A 499 4.37 -2.87 4.26
CA HIS A 499 3.61 -3.26 3.06
C HIS A 499 2.61 -2.18 2.61
N THR A 500 2.63 -1.06 3.31
CA THR A 500 1.89 0.15 3.01
C THR A 500 2.18 0.68 1.61
N ILE A 501 1.33 1.61 1.14
CA ILE A 501 1.58 2.31 -0.11
C ILE A 501 2.90 3.09 -0.03
N GLY A 502 3.76 2.94 -1.04
CA GLY A 502 5.04 3.62 -1.13
C GLY A 502 5.59 3.62 -2.56
N ALA A 503 6.89 3.91 -2.70
CA ALA A 503 7.60 3.91 -3.97
C ALA A 503 6.93 4.81 -5.04
N PHE A 504 6.69 6.07 -4.66
CA PHE A 504 5.95 7.02 -5.49
C PHE A 504 6.78 7.42 -6.70
N GLU A 505 6.25 7.14 -7.90
CA GLU A 505 6.94 7.47 -9.16
C GLU A 505 5.90 7.77 -10.25
N TYR A 506 6.02 8.89 -10.95
CA TYR A 506 5.15 9.15 -12.10
C TYR A 506 5.54 8.31 -13.32
N SER A 507 4.55 7.72 -13.99
CA SER A 507 4.75 7.32 -15.39
C SER A 507 5.04 8.54 -16.25
N HIS A 508 5.62 8.33 -17.43
CA HIS A 508 5.93 9.44 -18.33
C HIS A 508 4.67 10.25 -18.71
N GLY A 509 3.52 9.59 -18.86
CA GLY A 509 2.22 10.22 -19.11
C GLY A 509 1.53 10.87 -17.90
N GLY A 510 2.20 10.97 -16.74
CA GLY A 510 1.71 11.71 -15.58
C GLY A 510 0.82 10.93 -14.59
N ILE A 511 0.75 9.60 -14.69
CA ILE A 511 0.00 8.76 -13.74
C ILE A 511 0.91 8.35 -12.59
N LEU A 512 0.53 8.68 -11.34
CA LEU A 512 1.30 8.32 -10.16
C LEU A 512 1.19 6.82 -9.89
N LYS A 513 2.33 6.13 -9.75
CA LYS A 513 2.42 4.75 -9.31
C LYS A 513 2.68 4.71 -7.82
N MET A 514 1.92 3.88 -7.10
CA MET A 514 2.10 3.64 -5.67
C MET A 514 1.98 2.13 -5.44
N LEU A 515 2.98 1.51 -4.81
CA LEU A 515 3.06 0.06 -4.64
C LEU A 515 2.55 -0.36 -3.26
N GLU A 516 1.78 -1.45 -3.18
CA GLU A 516 1.24 -2.00 -1.93
C GLU A 516 1.49 -3.51 -1.83
N GLY A 517 1.79 -4.01 -0.64
CA GLY A 517 2.04 -5.42 -0.35
C GLY A 517 0.83 -6.23 0.12
N ILE A 518 1.00 -7.56 0.20
CA ILE A 518 -0.06 -8.53 0.52
C ILE A 518 -0.64 -8.42 1.94
N ALA A 519 -0.05 -7.61 2.81
CA ALA A 519 -0.41 -7.50 4.21
C ALA A 519 -1.51 -6.46 4.48
N MET A 520 -2.02 -5.81 3.43
CA MET A 520 -2.92 -4.68 3.51
C MET A 520 -4.40 -5.04 3.31
N SER A 521 -5.27 -4.18 3.81
CA SER A 521 -6.70 -4.16 3.47
C SER A 521 -7.14 -2.71 3.29
N THR A 522 -7.01 -2.23 2.05
CA THR A 522 -7.31 -0.87 1.59
C THR A 522 -8.77 -0.76 1.13
N THR A 523 -9.41 0.34 1.50
CA THR A 523 -10.84 0.62 1.26
C THR A 523 -11.01 2.11 0.95
N ILE A 524 -10.57 2.55 -0.24
CA ILE A 524 -10.57 3.97 -0.61
C ILE A 524 -11.93 4.43 -1.13
N GLU A 525 -12.26 5.69 -0.86
CA GLU A 525 -13.36 6.41 -1.49
C GLU A 525 -12.83 7.49 -2.43
N THR A 526 -13.44 7.61 -3.61
CA THR A 526 -13.11 8.60 -4.63
C THR A 526 -14.40 9.20 -5.19
N PRO A 527 -14.34 10.32 -5.94
CA PRO A 527 -15.50 10.83 -6.68
C PRO A 527 -16.12 9.80 -7.64
N TRP A 528 -15.37 8.78 -8.02
CA TRP A 528 -15.76 7.70 -8.93
C TRP A 528 -16.30 6.46 -8.21
N GLY A 529 -16.41 6.50 -6.89
CA GLY A 529 -16.92 5.43 -6.05
C GLY A 529 -15.83 4.69 -5.25
N PRO A 530 -16.24 3.65 -4.50
CA PRO A 530 -15.34 2.91 -3.62
C PRO A 530 -14.43 1.95 -4.39
N LEU A 531 -13.15 1.87 -4.00
CA LEU A 531 -12.21 0.84 -4.45
C LEU A 531 -11.68 0.07 -3.25
N ARG A 532 -11.66 -1.26 -3.35
CA ARG A 532 -11.24 -2.15 -2.27
C ARG A 532 -10.16 -3.12 -2.74
N ASN A 533 -9.14 -3.30 -1.92
CA ASN A 533 -8.09 -4.30 -2.11
C ASN A 533 -7.82 -4.98 -0.76
N SER A 534 -7.79 -6.32 -0.72
CA SER A 534 -7.55 -7.06 0.50
C SER A 534 -6.59 -8.21 0.24
N GLY A 535 -5.48 -8.23 0.97
CA GLY A 535 -4.56 -9.35 0.99
C GLY A 535 -3.84 -9.63 -0.33
N THR A 536 -3.76 -8.65 -1.23
CA THR A 536 -3.17 -8.81 -2.57
C THR A 536 -2.22 -7.67 -2.86
N SER A 537 -1.01 -7.99 -3.36
CA SER A 537 -0.03 -6.97 -3.75
C SER A 537 -0.38 -6.37 -5.11
N GLY A 538 0.06 -5.14 -5.33
CA GLY A 538 -0.10 -4.52 -6.62
C GLY A 538 0.41 -3.10 -6.68
N CYS A 539 0.11 -2.48 -7.82
CA CYS A 539 0.38 -1.09 -8.10
C CYS A 539 -0.96 -0.35 -8.21
N TYR A 540 -1.12 0.70 -7.42
CA TYR A 540 -2.13 1.72 -7.63
C TYR A 540 -1.68 2.70 -8.71
N HIS A 541 -2.65 3.13 -9.52
CA HIS A 541 -2.49 4.11 -10.59
C HIS A 541 -3.41 5.27 -10.25
N LEU A 542 -2.86 6.33 -9.68
CA LEU A 542 -3.61 7.55 -9.35
C LEU A 542 -3.36 8.60 -10.44
N ASP A 543 -4.44 9.07 -11.05
CA ASP A 543 -4.42 10.33 -11.77
C ASP A 543 -4.77 11.46 -10.79
N PRO A 544 -3.82 12.32 -10.40
CA PRO A 544 -4.07 13.34 -9.39
C PRO A 544 -5.01 14.46 -9.89
N ARG A 545 -5.26 14.56 -11.21
CA ARG A 545 -6.14 15.59 -11.79
C ARG A 545 -7.60 15.15 -11.80
N THR A 546 -7.87 13.86 -12.02
CA THR A 546 -9.23 13.30 -11.99
C THR A 546 -9.57 12.61 -10.67
N LEU A 547 -8.56 12.30 -9.84
CA LEU A 547 -8.67 11.43 -8.66
C LEU A 547 -9.16 10.02 -8.95
N GLU A 548 -9.12 9.58 -10.22
CA GLU A 548 -9.34 8.18 -10.56
C GLU A 548 -8.18 7.35 -10.01
N VAL A 549 -8.54 6.32 -9.24
CA VAL A 549 -7.60 5.31 -8.75
C VAL A 549 -7.93 3.97 -9.38
N ARG A 550 -6.91 3.33 -9.97
CA ARG A 550 -7.00 1.96 -10.48
C ARG A 550 -5.95 1.10 -9.78
N HIS A 551 -6.17 -0.21 -9.80
CA HIS A 551 -5.24 -1.16 -9.20
C HIS A 551 -4.88 -2.28 -10.19
N THR A 552 -3.58 -2.57 -10.28
CA THR A 552 -3.04 -3.68 -11.07
C THR A 552 -2.36 -4.67 -10.14
N LEU A 553 -2.76 -5.94 -10.21
CA LEU A 553 -2.17 -7.01 -9.39
C LEU A 553 -0.73 -7.31 -9.81
N THR A 554 0.12 -7.62 -8.83
CA THR A 554 1.49 -8.11 -9.03
C THR A 554 1.69 -9.53 -8.47
N PRO A 555 1.06 -10.58 -9.05
CA PRO A 555 1.23 -11.93 -8.55
C PRO A 555 2.71 -12.35 -8.57
N GLY A 556 3.12 -13.10 -7.56
CA GLY A 556 4.52 -13.49 -7.30
C GLY A 556 5.30 -12.47 -6.48
N GLN A 557 4.75 -11.28 -6.24
CA GLN A 557 5.33 -10.25 -5.38
C GLN A 557 4.57 -10.19 -4.05
N ALA A 558 5.29 -10.09 -2.95
CA ALA A 558 4.73 -10.01 -1.60
C ALA A 558 4.70 -8.55 -1.09
N ASN A 559 5.73 -7.78 -1.42
CA ASN A 559 5.97 -6.46 -0.90
C ASN A 559 6.72 -5.58 -1.93
N PRO A 560 6.07 -5.14 -3.02
CA PRO A 560 6.70 -4.28 -4.02
C PRO A 560 7.06 -2.91 -3.41
N TRP A 561 8.33 -2.48 -3.52
CA TRP A 561 8.90 -1.29 -2.85
C TRP A 561 9.73 -0.38 -3.76
N CYS A 562 9.83 -0.70 -5.04
CA CYS A 562 10.67 0.04 -5.96
C CYS A 562 10.00 0.11 -7.33
N ASN A 563 10.02 1.27 -7.97
CA ASN A 563 9.54 1.42 -9.33
C ASN A 563 10.38 2.48 -10.05
N VAL A 564 10.86 2.15 -11.25
CA VAL A 564 11.59 3.10 -12.10
C VAL A 564 11.22 2.88 -13.56
N PHE A 565 11.27 3.95 -14.37
CA PHE A 565 11.00 3.89 -15.79
C PHE A 565 12.27 4.12 -16.61
N ASN A 566 12.44 3.34 -17.68
CA ASN A 566 13.48 3.63 -18.66
C ASN A 566 13.15 4.90 -19.48
N PRO A 567 14.09 5.41 -20.31
CA PRO A 567 13.89 6.62 -21.11
C PRO A 567 12.71 6.62 -22.09
N TRP A 568 12.07 5.46 -22.31
CA TRP A 568 10.94 5.25 -23.22
C TRP A 568 9.63 4.94 -22.49
N GLY A 569 9.59 5.11 -21.17
CA GLY A 569 8.39 4.91 -20.36
C GLY A 569 8.06 3.45 -20.01
N GLN A 570 9.03 2.53 -20.12
CA GLN A 570 8.86 1.13 -19.73
C GLN A 570 9.26 0.96 -18.25
N GLY A 571 8.35 0.46 -17.41
CA GLY A 571 8.50 0.42 -15.95
C GLY A 571 9.06 -0.88 -15.38
N PHE A 572 9.81 -0.78 -14.29
CA PHE A 572 10.53 -1.87 -13.62
C PHE A 572 10.14 -1.89 -12.15
N VAL A 573 9.37 -2.90 -11.73
CA VAL A 573 8.84 -3.03 -10.36
C VAL A 573 9.66 -4.05 -9.57
N GLY A 574 10.14 -3.64 -8.41
CA GLY A 574 10.95 -4.46 -7.51
C GLY A 574 10.21 -4.90 -6.24
N ASP A 575 10.28 -6.18 -5.92
CA ASP A 575 9.78 -6.75 -4.67
C ASP A 575 10.80 -6.63 -3.56
N GLY A 576 10.47 -5.90 -2.50
CA GLY A 576 11.31 -5.71 -1.34
C GLY A 576 11.50 -6.99 -0.52
N THR A 577 10.59 -7.96 -0.56
CA THR A 577 10.77 -9.21 0.20
C THR A 577 11.81 -10.11 -0.45
N ASN A 578 11.61 -10.50 -1.71
CA ASN A 578 12.43 -11.52 -2.37
C ASN A 578 13.48 -10.94 -3.34
N GLY A 579 13.46 -9.64 -3.61
CA GLY A 579 14.38 -8.94 -4.49
C GLY A 579 14.12 -9.12 -5.99
N ILE A 580 13.00 -9.74 -6.37
CA ILE A 580 12.63 -9.96 -7.76
C ILE A 580 12.26 -8.62 -8.41
N GLN A 581 12.86 -8.36 -9.57
CA GLN A 581 12.52 -7.25 -10.45
C GLN A 581 11.71 -7.78 -11.64
N VAL A 582 10.62 -7.11 -12.01
CA VAL A 582 9.79 -7.47 -13.18
C VAL A 582 9.49 -6.25 -14.05
N TRP A 583 9.29 -6.48 -15.34
CA TRP A 583 8.80 -5.45 -16.26
C TRP A 583 7.29 -5.27 -16.11
N SER A 584 6.83 -4.02 -15.94
CA SER A 584 5.46 -3.71 -15.54
C SER A 584 4.44 -3.77 -16.67
N SER A 585 4.81 -3.49 -17.93
CA SER A 585 3.83 -3.35 -19.02
C SER A 585 2.92 -4.57 -19.21
N PRO A 586 3.42 -5.83 -19.22
CA PRO A 586 2.55 -7.00 -19.36
C PRO A 586 1.54 -7.17 -18.20
N LEU A 587 1.82 -6.62 -17.01
CA LEU A 587 0.89 -6.64 -15.87
C LEU A 587 -0.29 -5.69 -16.06
N THR A 588 -0.14 -4.67 -16.90
CA THR A 588 -1.10 -3.57 -17.06
C THR A 588 -2.10 -3.79 -18.20
N THR A 589 -2.49 -5.04 -18.48
CA THR A 589 -3.68 -5.30 -19.31
C THR A 589 -4.96 -4.93 -18.53
N ALA A 590 -6.10 -4.89 -19.21
CA ALA A 590 -7.40 -4.81 -18.56
C ALA A 590 -7.56 -5.87 -17.45
N PRO A 591 -8.30 -5.57 -16.36
CA PRO A 591 -8.44 -6.45 -15.22
C PRO A 591 -8.88 -7.87 -15.62
N VAL A 592 -8.16 -8.86 -15.11
CA VAL A 592 -8.45 -10.28 -15.34
C VAL A 592 -8.30 -11.02 -14.02
N ARG A 593 -9.31 -11.83 -13.67
CA ARG A 593 -9.40 -12.50 -12.35
C ARG A 593 -8.26 -13.50 -12.10
N GLY A 594 -7.71 -14.10 -13.15
CA GLY A 594 -6.66 -15.13 -13.06
C GLY A 594 -5.26 -14.65 -13.42
N ARG A 595 -4.93 -13.35 -13.20
CA ARG A 595 -3.61 -12.82 -13.58
C ARG A 595 -2.49 -13.65 -12.95
N ARG A 596 -1.51 -14.06 -13.76
CA ARG A 596 -0.35 -14.88 -13.37
C ARG A 596 0.88 -14.04 -13.07
N GLY A 597 1.82 -14.58 -12.31
CA GLY A 597 3.08 -13.89 -12.04
C GLY A 597 3.97 -13.84 -13.29
N LEU A 598 4.85 -12.84 -13.34
CA LEU A 598 5.86 -12.71 -14.41
C LEU A 598 7.18 -13.37 -14.03
N ASN A 599 7.97 -13.71 -15.04
CA ASN A 599 9.35 -14.10 -14.84
C ASN A 599 10.19 -12.87 -14.44
N PRO A 600 11.13 -13.02 -13.50
CA PRO A 600 12.11 -11.97 -13.20
C PRO A 600 12.92 -11.61 -14.45
N ILE A 601 13.29 -10.34 -14.57
CA ILE A 601 14.19 -9.87 -15.64
C ILE A 601 15.67 -10.02 -15.26
N PHE A 602 15.98 -10.16 -13.96
CA PHE A 602 17.33 -10.31 -13.41
C PHE A 602 17.38 -11.51 -12.45
N ASP A 603 18.51 -12.23 -12.44
CA ASP A 603 18.85 -13.13 -11.34
C ASP A 603 19.50 -12.32 -10.21
N ASN A 604 18.79 -12.13 -9.09
CA ASN A 604 19.29 -11.36 -7.96
C ASN A 604 20.32 -12.11 -7.11
N GLU A 605 20.63 -13.36 -7.45
CA GLU A 605 21.61 -14.23 -6.78
C GLU A 605 21.39 -14.42 -5.27
N GLY A 606 20.21 -14.08 -4.75
CA GLY A 606 19.85 -14.14 -3.32
C GLY A 606 19.89 -12.79 -2.59
N MET A 607 20.31 -11.70 -3.22
CA MET A 607 20.41 -10.37 -2.60
C MET A 607 19.02 -9.77 -2.32
N ARG A 608 18.74 -9.50 -1.04
CA ARG A 608 17.45 -9.02 -0.49
C ARG A 608 17.59 -8.62 0.99
N PRO A 609 16.63 -7.89 1.58
CA PRO A 609 15.51 -7.12 0.99
C PRO A 609 15.98 -6.00 0.07
N VAL A 610 15.03 -5.44 -0.69
CA VAL A 610 15.28 -4.34 -1.64
C VAL A 610 14.45 -3.10 -1.29
N VAL A 611 15.07 -1.92 -1.27
CA VAL A 611 14.42 -0.64 -0.95
C VAL A 611 14.91 0.48 -1.88
N GLY A 612 14.25 0.61 -3.02
CA GLY A 612 14.58 1.55 -4.11
C GLY A 612 15.40 0.94 -5.25
N ASN A 613 15.18 1.44 -6.47
CA ASN A 613 15.88 1.03 -7.69
C ASN A 613 16.09 2.22 -8.64
N GLU A 614 17.11 2.13 -9.51
CA GLU A 614 17.42 3.20 -10.45
C GLU A 614 18.08 2.66 -11.74
N LEU A 615 17.87 3.38 -12.85
CA LEU A 615 18.55 3.15 -14.12
C LEU A 615 19.64 4.20 -14.33
N LEU A 616 20.85 3.75 -14.63
CA LEU A 616 22.03 4.59 -14.71
C LEU A 616 22.09 5.33 -16.05
N PHE A 617 21.50 6.52 -16.11
CA PHE A 617 21.58 7.42 -17.26
C PHE A 617 22.05 8.81 -16.81
N THR A 618 23.37 9.00 -16.77
CA THR A 618 23.98 10.27 -16.36
C THR A 618 25.35 10.47 -17.00
N ARG A 619 25.60 11.66 -17.53
CA ARG A 619 26.92 12.02 -18.08
C ARG A 619 28.03 12.07 -17.01
N GLN A 620 27.68 12.18 -15.72
CA GLN A 620 28.62 12.18 -14.60
C GLN A 620 29.35 10.84 -14.47
N PHE A 621 28.69 9.74 -14.87
CA PHE A 621 29.25 8.39 -14.77
C PHE A 621 29.98 7.97 -16.06
N PRO A 622 30.89 6.97 -16.00
CA PRO A 622 31.58 6.48 -17.18
C PRO A 622 30.62 5.85 -18.20
N ASP A 623 31.03 5.80 -19.46
CA ASP A 623 30.18 5.31 -20.56
C ASP A 623 29.85 3.82 -20.39
N SER A 624 30.74 3.07 -19.72
CA SER A 624 30.59 1.63 -19.45
C SER A 624 29.47 1.28 -18.47
N VAL A 625 28.85 2.26 -17.80
CA VAL A 625 27.73 2.01 -16.87
C VAL A 625 26.39 2.53 -17.36
N GLN A 626 26.36 3.24 -18.50
CA GLN A 626 25.12 3.81 -19.02
C GLN A 626 24.13 2.70 -19.40
N GLY A 627 22.87 2.88 -19.00
CA GLY A 627 21.79 1.91 -19.24
C GLY A 627 21.80 0.68 -18.33
N GLN A 628 22.69 0.62 -17.33
CA GLN A 628 22.68 -0.43 -16.31
C GLN A 628 21.60 -0.17 -15.26
N PHE A 629 21.19 -1.22 -14.56
CA PHE A 629 20.18 -1.16 -13.50
C PHE A 629 20.82 -1.41 -12.14
N ILE A 630 20.35 -0.72 -11.10
CA ILE A 630 20.75 -0.95 -9.72
C ILE A 630 19.53 -1.06 -8.80
N TYR A 631 19.70 -1.72 -7.66
CA TYR A 631 18.78 -1.59 -6.54
C TYR A 631 19.52 -1.60 -5.21
N ALA A 632 18.93 -0.97 -4.19
CA ALA A 632 19.48 -0.92 -2.85
C ALA A 632 19.10 -2.14 -2.03
N CYS A 633 20.10 -2.86 -1.53
CA CYS A 633 19.95 -4.03 -0.71
C CYS A 633 20.34 -3.74 0.73
N VAL A 634 19.39 -3.95 1.65
CA VAL A 634 19.50 -3.42 3.02
C VAL A 634 19.95 -4.42 4.08
N ILE A 635 19.98 -5.74 3.84
CA ILE A 635 20.33 -6.72 4.89
C ILE A 635 21.54 -7.59 4.56
N ASN A 636 21.50 -8.36 3.47
CA ASN A 636 22.56 -9.36 3.23
C ASN A 636 23.76 -8.81 2.45
N MET A 637 23.64 -7.61 1.88
CA MET A 637 24.72 -6.95 1.14
C MET A 637 25.05 -5.55 1.68
N ASN A 638 24.06 -4.81 2.19
CA ASN A 638 24.23 -3.41 2.63
C ASN A 638 24.85 -2.53 1.53
N GLY A 639 24.21 -2.42 0.37
CA GLY A 639 24.77 -1.71 -0.79
C GLY A 639 23.91 -1.71 -2.06
N PHE A 640 24.53 -1.41 -3.20
CA PHE A 640 23.91 -1.35 -4.53
C PHE A 640 24.39 -2.48 -5.43
N THR A 641 23.49 -3.41 -5.71
CA THR A 641 23.70 -4.41 -6.77
C THR A 641 23.66 -3.74 -8.14
N ARG A 642 24.25 -4.37 -9.16
CA ARG A 642 24.30 -3.82 -10.52
C ARG A 642 24.08 -4.88 -11.59
N PHE A 643 23.33 -4.51 -12.63
CA PHE A 643 22.93 -5.41 -13.72
C PHE A 643 23.11 -4.76 -15.08
N THR A 644 23.45 -5.57 -16.08
CA THR A 644 23.24 -5.20 -17.48
C THR A 644 21.74 -5.17 -17.80
N VAL A 645 21.34 -4.47 -18.85
CA VAL A 645 19.97 -4.51 -19.37
C VAL A 645 20.02 -4.69 -20.89
N GLY A 646 19.31 -5.68 -21.40
CA GLY A 646 19.23 -6.00 -22.83
C GLY A 646 17.84 -6.48 -23.23
N ASP A 647 17.59 -6.49 -24.55
CA ASP A 647 16.32 -6.94 -25.11
C ASP A 647 16.22 -8.48 -25.13
N ASP A 648 15.07 -9.01 -24.71
CA ASP A 648 14.70 -10.42 -24.86
C ASP A 648 13.34 -10.54 -25.56
N GLY A 649 13.38 -10.62 -26.89
CA GLY A 649 12.18 -10.54 -27.72
C GLY A 649 11.44 -9.22 -27.48
N ALA A 650 10.19 -9.28 -27.02
CA ALA A 650 9.42 -8.10 -26.62
C ALA A 650 9.88 -7.48 -25.28
N GLY A 651 10.48 -8.29 -24.39
CA GLY A 651 10.81 -7.91 -23.02
C GLY A 651 12.28 -7.57 -22.80
N TYR A 652 12.74 -7.83 -21.58
CA TYR A 652 14.08 -7.49 -21.09
C TYR A 652 14.72 -8.66 -20.37
N HIS A 653 16.06 -8.71 -20.42
CA HIS A 653 16.89 -9.56 -19.58
C HIS A 653 18.11 -8.79 -19.07
N GLY A 654 18.75 -9.28 -18.02
CA GLY A 654 20.00 -8.74 -17.53
C GLY A 654 20.75 -9.68 -16.61
N ASP A 655 22.07 -9.57 -16.62
CA ASP A 655 22.97 -10.36 -15.78
C ASP A 655 23.54 -9.49 -14.66
N ARG A 656 23.67 -10.06 -13.47
CA ARG A 656 24.37 -9.39 -12.36
C ARG A 656 25.84 -9.24 -12.71
N ILE A 657 26.37 -8.06 -12.40
CA ILE A 657 27.80 -7.73 -12.55
C ILE A 657 28.33 -7.18 -11.22
N ALA A 658 29.60 -6.76 -11.21
CA ALA A 658 30.22 -6.22 -10.00
C ALA A 658 29.40 -5.07 -9.40
N ASP A 659 29.19 -5.13 -8.09
CA ASP A 659 28.40 -4.18 -7.32
C ASP A 659 28.90 -2.74 -7.48
N LEU A 660 27.98 -1.78 -7.33
CA LEU A 660 28.29 -0.36 -7.43
C LEU A 660 28.70 0.24 -6.08
N LEU A 661 28.19 -0.30 -4.99
CA LEU A 661 28.50 0.07 -3.62
C LEU A 661 28.26 -1.13 -2.69
N SER A 662 29.10 -1.36 -1.71
CA SER A 662 28.82 -2.26 -0.58
C SER A 662 29.47 -1.73 0.70
N SER A 663 28.97 -2.16 1.86
CA SER A 663 29.47 -1.77 3.18
C SER A 663 29.76 -3.00 4.02
N THR A 664 30.83 -2.97 4.82
CA THR A 664 31.02 -3.98 5.87
C THR A 664 30.22 -3.68 7.13
N ASP A 665 29.74 -2.45 7.28
CA ASP A 665 28.83 -2.10 8.36
C ASP A 665 27.41 -2.57 8.06
N LYS A 666 26.84 -3.30 9.01
CA LYS A 666 25.48 -3.82 8.91
C LYS A 666 24.44 -2.82 9.40
N HIS A 667 24.81 -1.73 10.07
CA HIS A 667 23.86 -0.67 10.41
C HIS A 667 23.54 0.22 9.20
N PHE A 668 24.44 0.31 8.22
CA PHE A 668 24.20 0.94 6.93
C PHE A 668 23.04 0.29 6.17
N ARG A 669 21.96 1.04 5.95
CA ARG A 669 20.75 0.58 5.25
C ARG A 669 20.45 1.56 4.11
N PRO A 670 21.00 1.34 2.90
CA PRO A 670 20.80 2.26 1.80
C PRO A 670 19.35 2.24 1.32
N VAL A 671 18.76 3.41 1.13
CA VAL A 671 17.39 3.57 0.66
C VAL A 671 17.29 4.56 -0.50
N ASP A 672 16.35 4.27 -1.40
CA ASP A 672 15.86 5.14 -2.48
C ASP A 672 16.97 5.87 -3.28
N PRO A 673 17.86 5.13 -3.96
CA PRO A 673 18.87 5.74 -4.80
C PRO A 673 18.24 6.49 -5.97
N GLN A 674 18.61 7.76 -6.17
CA GLN A 674 18.13 8.59 -7.28
C GLN A 674 19.25 9.38 -7.95
N ILE A 675 19.15 9.56 -9.27
CA ILE A 675 20.05 10.50 -9.97
C ILE A 675 19.60 11.94 -9.70
N GLY A 676 20.45 12.69 -8.98
CA GLY A 676 20.21 14.09 -8.64
C GLY A 676 20.45 15.07 -9.80
N PRO A 677 20.11 16.36 -9.63
CA PRO A 677 20.33 17.39 -10.64
C PRO A 677 21.80 17.58 -11.06
N ASP A 678 22.75 17.22 -10.19
CA ASP A 678 24.19 17.26 -10.46
C ASP A 678 24.71 16.01 -11.21
N GLY A 679 23.82 15.06 -11.53
CA GLY A 679 24.11 13.83 -12.24
C GLY A 679 24.70 12.72 -11.37
N THR A 680 24.91 12.93 -10.07
CA THR A 680 25.39 11.90 -9.15
C THR A 680 24.23 11.03 -8.66
N ILE A 681 24.53 9.88 -8.03
CA ILE A 681 23.51 9.11 -7.32
C ILE A 681 23.45 9.61 -5.88
N TRP A 682 22.26 10.00 -5.44
CA TRP A 682 21.92 10.37 -4.08
C TRP A 682 21.17 9.23 -3.42
N PHE A 683 21.42 8.99 -2.14
CA PHE A 683 20.73 7.94 -1.40
C PHE A 683 20.70 8.25 0.09
N GLY A 684 19.66 7.79 0.76
CA GLY A 684 19.58 7.81 2.21
C GLY A 684 20.27 6.61 2.82
N ASP A 685 20.79 6.78 4.03
CA ASP A 685 21.11 5.70 4.94
C ASP A 685 20.11 5.75 6.09
N TRP A 686 19.23 4.75 6.12
CA TRP A 686 18.28 4.58 7.20
C TRP A 686 18.98 4.34 8.55
N SER A 687 20.22 3.84 8.55
CA SER A 687 21.09 3.70 9.72
C SER A 687 20.40 3.04 10.93
N ALA A 688 20.07 1.75 10.83
CA ALA A 688 19.39 1.03 11.90
C ALA A 688 20.02 -0.33 12.24
N ALA A 689 20.22 -0.54 13.55
CA ALA A 689 20.53 -1.84 14.12
C ALA A 689 19.40 -2.84 13.93
N LEU A 690 18.16 -2.42 14.24
CA LEU A 690 16.99 -3.30 14.26
C LEU A 690 15.96 -2.92 13.20
N ILE A 691 15.94 -3.65 12.08
CA ILE A 691 15.01 -3.37 10.97
C ILE A 691 13.78 -4.30 10.94
N GLY A 692 13.88 -5.52 11.46
CA GLY A 692 12.82 -6.52 11.34
C GLY A 692 11.63 -6.33 12.30
N HIS A 693 10.40 -6.53 11.83
CA HIS A 693 9.20 -6.55 12.69
C HIS A 693 8.89 -7.93 13.31
N MET A 694 9.34 -9.01 12.66
CA MET A 694 9.09 -10.38 13.15
C MET A 694 10.18 -10.85 14.10
N GLN A 695 11.38 -10.28 13.96
CA GLN A 695 12.60 -10.63 14.65
C GLN A 695 12.73 -9.91 16.00
N TYR A 696 12.23 -8.69 16.11
CA TYR A 696 12.32 -7.85 17.31
C TYR A 696 10.95 -7.35 17.72
N SER A 697 10.79 -7.08 19.01
CA SER A 697 9.59 -6.37 19.47
C SER A 697 9.52 -4.98 18.82
N GLN A 698 8.32 -4.46 18.56
CA GLN A 698 8.14 -3.05 18.16
C GLN A 698 8.56 -2.07 19.27
N ARG A 699 8.73 -2.54 20.51
CA ARG A 699 9.17 -1.77 21.69
C ARG A 699 10.56 -2.16 22.18
N ASP A 700 11.35 -2.87 21.36
CA ASP A 700 12.75 -3.16 21.69
C ASP A 700 13.49 -1.83 21.97
N PRO A 701 14.18 -1.69 23.13
CA PRO A 701 14.83 -0.44 23.50
C PRO A 701 15.98 -0.03 22.56
N ASN A 702 16.43 -0.92 21.69
CA ASN A 702 17.48 -0.66 20.70
C ASN A 702 16.92 -0.29 19.31
N ARG A 703 15.61 -0.03 19.16
CA ARG A 703 15.09 0.56 17.93
C ARG A 703 15.57 2.00 17.79
N ASP A 704 15.97 2.34 16.58
CA ASP A 704 16.53 3.65 16.29
C ASP A 704 15.45 4.67 15.90
N HIS A 705 15.61 5.88 16.43
CA HIS A 705 14.68 6.99 16.25
C HIS A 705 15.43 8.30 15.95
N SER A 706 16.74 8.27 15.69
CA SER A 706 17.58 9.47 15.69
C SER A 706 18.71 9.51 14.66
N HIS A 707 19.07 8.40 14.02
CA HIS A 707 20.15 8.37 13.06
C HIS A 707 19.62 8.42 11.61
N GLY A 708 20.43 8.98 10.72
CA GLY A 708 20.06 9.11 9.32
C GLY A 708 21.03 9.99 8.57
N ARG A 709 21.51 9.52 7.42
CA ARG A 709 22.47 10.27 6.60
C ARG A 709 22.03 10.31 5.16
N ILE A 710 22.47 11.34 4.44
CA ILE A 710 22.36 11.43 2.99
C ILE A 710 23.76 11.41 2.40
N TYR A 711 23.96 10.56 1.41
CA TYR A 711 25.22 10.42 0.69
C TYR A 711 25.05 10.65 -0.81
N ARG A 712 26.18 10.95 -1.45
CA ARG A 712 26.33 11.03 -2.91
C ARG A 712 27.40 10.06 -3.38
N LEU A 713 27.11 9.27 -4.40
CA LEU A 713 28.08 8.48 -5.13
C LEU A 713 28.52 9.23 -6.40
N ILE A 714 29.81 9.57 -6.45
CA ILE A 714 30.42 10.44 -7.46
C ILE A 714 31.49 9.67 -8.23
N TYR A 715 31.53 9.82 -9.54
CA TYR A 715 32.68 9.39 -10.34
C TYR A 715 33.70 10.53 -10.47
N GLU A 716 34.88 10.40 -9.87
CA GLU A 716 35.86 11.49 -9.73
C GLU A 716 36.57 11.87 -11.04
N ASP A 717 36.60 10.99 -12.03
CA ASP A 717 37.29 11.24 -13.30
C ASP A 717 36.45 12.10 -14.27
N LYS A 718 35.20 12.41 -13.92
CA LYS A 718 34.32 13.33 -14.68
C LYS A 718 33.81 14.45 -13.77
N PRO A 719 33.67 15.69 -14.30
CA PRO A 719 33.10 16.78 -13.54
C PRO A 719 31.63 16.51 -13.19
N LEU A 720 31.14 17.15 -12.13
CA LEU A 720 29.70 17.23 -11.85
C LEU A 720 28.98 17.91 -13.02
N ILE A 721 27.71 17.53 -13.22
CA ILE A 721 26.85 18.18 -14.21
C ILE A 721 26.35 19.49 -13.62
N THR A 722 26.35 20.57 -14.41
CA THR A 722 25.67 21.81 -14.02
C THR A 722 24.17 21.55 -13.92
N PRO A 723 23.53 21.75 -12.75
CA PRO A 723 22.11 21.48 -12.60
C PRO A 723 21.23 22.24 -13.60
N VAL A 724 20.31 21.51 -14.25
CA VAL A 724 19.28 22.07 -15.13
C VAL A 724 17.95 22.07 -14.38
N THR A 725 17.56 23.24 -13.86
CA THR A 725 16.37 23.42 -13.03
C THR A 725 15.18 23.93 -13.86
N GLN A 726 13.98 23.64 -13.37
CA GLN A 726 12.70 23.97 -14.02
C GLN A 726 12.08 25.26 -13.44
N TYR A 727 12.50 25.65 -12.24
CA TYR A 727 11.99 26.81 -11.52
C TYR A 727 12.11 28.11 -12.35
N GLN A 728 11.02 28.87 -12.39
CA GLN A 728 10.89 30.16 -13.11
C GLN A 728 11.15 30.12 -14.62
N LYS A 729 11.26 28.94 -15.23
CA LYS A 729 11.39 28.80 -16.68
C LYS A 729 10.07 29.03 -17.39
N SER A 730 10.12 29.62 -18.58
CA SER A 730 8.98 29.69 -19.48
C SER A 730 8.66 28.32 -20.08
N ILE A 731 7.44 28.11 -20.56
CA ILE A 731 7.04 26.84 -21.20
C ILE A 731 7.97 26.48 -22.38
N PRO A 732 8.35 27.40 -23.29
CA PRO A 732 9.30 27.09 -24.35
C PRO A 732 10.69 26.67 -23.85
N GLU A 733 11.20 27.32 -22.80
CA GLU A 733 12.49 26.92 -22.18
C GLU A 733 12.41 25.52 -21.58
N LEU A 734 11.27 25.16 -20.95
CA LEU A 734 11.03 23.83 -20.41
C LEU A 734 10.98 22.77 -21.51
N LEU A 735 10.31 23.05 -22.64
CA LEU A 735 10.24 22.12 -23.77
C LEU A 735 11.64 21.82 -24.34
N GLU A 736 12.53 22.81 -24.42
CA GLU A 736 13.91 22.57 -24.86
C GLU A 736 14.72 21.67 -23.91
N GLN A 737 14.38 21.63 -22.61
CA GLN A 737 15.03 20.73 -21.65
C GLN A 737 14.72 19.24 -21.92
N PHE A 738 13.77 18.90 -22.79
CA PHE A 738 13.59 17.51 -23.27
C PHE A 738 14.76 16.99 -24.12
N ARG A 739 15.68 17.86 -24.52
CA ARG A 739 16.93 17.48 -25.18
C ARG A 739 17.99 16.99 -24.21
N GLU A 740 17.87 17.27 -22.92
CA GLU A 740 18.83 16.82 -21.91
C GLU A 740 18.96 15.29 -21.90
N TYR A 741 20.17 14.80 -21.62
CA TYR A 741 20.47 13.38 -21.62
C TYR A 741 19.83 12.64 -20.43
N GLU A 742 19.84 13.27 -19.26
CA GLU A 742 19.42 12.71 -17.99
C GLU A 742 17.87 12.58 -17.90
N PRO A 743 17.32 11.35 -17.78
CA PRO A 743 15.88 11.14 -17.65
C PRO A 743 15.25 11.85 -16.45
N ARG A 744 15.97 11.98 -15.33
CA ARG A 744 15.48 12.67 -14.12
C ARG A 744 15.28 14.18 -14.33
N THR A 745 16.03 14.81 -15.25
CA THR A 745 15.75 16.18 -15.66
C THR A 745 14.45 16.25 -16.47
N ARG A 746 14.30 15.37 -17.47
CA ARG A 746 13.05 15.30 -18.28
C ARG A 746 11.83 14.94 -17.43
N TYR A 747 12.00 14.11 -16.40
CA TYR A 747 10.96 13.80 -15.40
C TYR A 747 10.42 15.05 -14.72
N ARG A 748 11.30 15.93 -14.21
CA ARG A 748 10.91 17.19 -13.59
C ARG A 748 10.28 18.17 -14.59
N VAL A 749 10.74 18.19 -15.84
CA VAL A 749 10.10 18.97 -16.93
C VAL A 749 8.65 18.54 -17.13
N ARG A 750 8.37 17.23 -17.25
CA ARG A 750 6.99 16.72 -17.41
C ARG A 750 6.12 17.09 -16.21
N ARG A 751 6.65 16.96 -15.00
CA ARG A 751 5.95 17.36 -13.77
C ARG A 751 5.60 18.85 -13.77
N GLU A 752 6.56 19.72 -14.05
CA GLU A 752 6.36 21.17 -14.11
C GLU A 752 5.34 21.55 -15.19
N LEU A 753 5.45 21.00 -16.40
CA LEU A 753 4.52 21.30 -17.49
C LEU A 753 3.09 20.83 -17.18
N ARG A 754 2.91 19.67 -16.54
CA ARG A 754 1.60 19.16 -16.13
C ARG A 754 0.85 20.12 -15.21
N ASP A 755 1.56 20.87 -14.38
CA ASP A 755 0.97 21.79 -13.40
C ASP A 755 0.66 23.18 -14.00
N ARG A 756 1.07 23.43 -15.25
CA ARG A 756 0.79 24.68 -15.98
C ARG A 756 -0.61 24.66 -16.63
N PRO A 757 -1.16 25.82 -17.03
CA PRO A 757 -2.43 25.89 -17.74
C PRO A 757 -2.41 25.08 -19.04
N THR A 758 -3.39 24.19 -19.20
CA THR A 758 -3.45 23.25 -20.34
C THR A 758 -3.37 23.96 -21.69
N GLU A 759 -4.14 25.03 -21.89
CA GLU A 759 -4.20 25.74 -23.17
C GLU A 759 -2.84 26.35 -23.56
N GLU A 760 -2.11 26.91 -22.59
CA GLU A 760 -0.78 27.49 -22.82
C GLU A 760 0.26 26.42 -23.18
N VAL A 761 0.22 25.28 -22.48
CA VAL A 761 1.13 24.15 -22.73
C VAL A 761 0.91 23.56 -24.12
N LEU A 762 -0.35 23.30 -24.49
CA LEU A 762 -0.67 22.71 -25.79
C LEU A 762 -0.28 23.64 -26.95
N ALA A 763 -0.53 24.95 -26.83
CA ALA A 763 -0.13 25.93 -27.84
C ALA A 763 1.40 26.00 -28.00
N ALA A 764 2.15 25.93 -26.89
CA ALA A 764 3.60 25.92 -26.92
C ALA A 764 4.17 24.61 -27.52
N ILE A 765 3.55 23.46 -27.24
CA ILE A 765 3.91 22.18 -27.84
C ILE A 765 3.73 22.23 -29.37
N GLU A 766 2.61 22.76 -29.85
CA GLU A 766 2.36 22.90 -31.29
C GLU A 766 3.45 23.75 -31.97
N ALA A 767 3.77 24.92 -31.39
CA ALA A 767 4.83 25.79 -31.89
C ALA A 767 6.20 25.08 -31.89
N TRP A 768 6.56 24.44 -30.78
CA TRP A 768 7.82 23.73 -30.62
C TRP A 768 7.99 22.58 -31.63
N LEU A 769 6.95 21.76 -31.80
CA LEU A 769 6.94 20.65 -32.77
C LEU A 769 7.14 21.11 -34.21
N SER A 770 6.69 22.32 -34.56
CA SER A 770 6.83 22.89 -35.91
C SER A 770 8.28 23.29 -36.25
N GLU A 771 9.12 23.47 -35.23
CA GLU A 771 10.53 23.89 -35.37
C GLU A 771 11.51 22.71 -35.28
N LEU A 772 11.04 21.51 -34.92
CA LEU A 772 11.91 20.34 -34.79
C LEU A 772 12.47 19.85 -36.14
N ASP A 773 13.78 19.59 -36.18
CA ASP A 773 14.43 18.92 -37.30
C ASP A 773 14.16 17.41 -37.26
N SER A 774 13.49 16.88 -38.28
CA SER A 774 13.21 15.45 -38.40
C SER A 774 14.45 14.56 -38.59
N ASN A 775 15.62 15.16 -38.82
CA ASN A 775 16.90 14.44 -38.92
C ASN A 775 17.67 14.39 -37.59
N ASP A 776 17.15 15.02 -36.53
CA ASP A 776 17.76 14.96 -35.19
C ASP A 776 17.73 13.52 -34.65
N GLU A 777 18.83 13.06 -34.05
CA GLU A 777 18.95 11.70 -33.53
C GLU A 777 17.97 11.41 -32.39
N VAL A 778 17.51 12.45 -31.68
CA VAL A 778 16.51 12.32 -30.60
C VAL A 778 15.09 12.64 -31.07
N TYR A 779 14.86 12.91 -32.36
CA TYR A 779 13.58 13.37 -32.87
C TYR A 779 12.40 12.47 -32.47
N ASP A 780 12.53 11.15 -32.67
CA ASP A 780 11.50 10.17 -32.31
C ASP A 780 11.16 10.24 -30.82
N ARG A 781 12.15 10.48 -29.94
CA ARG A 781 11.94 10.68 -28.49
C ARG A 781 11.22 11.99 -28.21
N LEU A 782 11.58 13.09 -28.87
CA LEU A 782 10.94 14.40 -28.66
C LEU A 782 9.45 14.36 -29.03
N LEU A 783 9.05 13.59 -30.05
CA LEU A 783 7.64 13.33 -30.35
C LEU A 783 6.93 12.63 -29.18
N CYS A 784 7.58 11.64 -28.55
CA CYS A 784 7.03 10.97 -27.38
C CYS A 784 6.94 11.91 -26.16
N GLU A 785 7.94 12.77 -25.92
CA GLU A 785 7.89 13.76 -24.84
C GLU A 785 6.68 14.70 -24.98
N ALA A 786 6.39 15.18 -26.18
CA ALA A 786 5.19 15.95 -26.45
C ALA A 786 3.90 15.14 -26.19
N LEU A 787 3.82 13.90 -26.65
CA LEU A 787 2.66 13.03 -26.41
C LEU A 787 2.43 12.74 -24.93
N TRP A 788 3.48 12.51 -24.16
CA TRP A 788 3.39 12.27 -22.72
C TRP A 788 2.89 13.49 -21.96
N VAL A 789 3.33 14.70 -22.33
CA VAL A 789 2.78 15.93 -21.76
C VAL A 789 1.30 16.07 -22.16
N GLN A 790 0.94 15.90 -23.43
CA GLN A 790 -0.45 15.95 -23.87
C GLN A 790 -1.34 14.91 -23.16
N GLN A 791 -0.81 13.71 -22.88
CA GLN A 791 -1.50 12.68 -22.09
C GLN A 791 -1.80 13.17 -20.68
N ALA A 792 -0.84 13.78 -19.99
CA ALA A 792 -1.03 14.32 -18.64
C ALA A 792 -2.07 15.46 -18.57
N HIS A 793 -2.36 16.11 -19.70
CA HIS A 793 -3.42 17.11 -19.86
C HIS A 793 -4.75 16.55 -20.38
N HIS A 794 -4.83 15.23 -20.62
CA HIS A 794 -5.98 14.55 -21.25
C HIS A 794 -6.36 15.16 -22.61
N ALA A 795 -5.35 15.51 -23.41
CA ALA A 795 -5.51 16.24 -24.66
C ALA A 795 -4.56 15.71 -25.75
N VAL A 796 -4.47 14.39 -25.88
CA VAL A 796 -3.62 13.73 -26.89
C VAL A 796 -4.07 14.10 -28.31
N ASP A 797 -3.14 14.65 -29.08
CA ASP A 797 -3.31 14.92 -30.51
C ASP A 797 -3.12 13.63 -31.32
N VAL A 798 -4.16 13.24 -32.06
CA VAL A 798 -4.18 12.03 -32.89
C VAL A 798 -3.19 12.12 -34.06
N ASP A 799 -2.96 13.31 -34.63
CA ASP A 799 -2.03 13.46 -35.76
C ASP A 799 -0.58 13.26 -35.28
N LEU A 800 -0.24 13.83 -34.11
CA LEU A 800 1.05 13.58 -33.47
C LEU A 800 1.21 12.10 -33.08
N LEU A 801 0.14 11.47 -32.58
CA LEU A 801 0.14 10.05 -32.24
C LEU A 801 0.45 9.18 -33.47
N GLN A 802 -0.19 9.45 -34.62
CA GLN A 802 0.09 8.75 -35.88
C GLN A 802 1.54 8.95 -36.36
N LYS A 803 2.07 10.17 -36.18
CA LYS A 803 3.46 10.49 -36.49
C LYS A 803 4.43 9.67 -35.65
N ALA A 804 4.22 9.57 -34.34
CA ALA A 804 5.03 8.75 -33.44
C ALA A 804 4.89 7.25 -33.73
N LEU A 805 3.70 6.77 -34.11
CA LEU A 805 3.49 5.39 -34.56
C LEU A 805 4.18 5.07 -35.89
N SER A 806 4.59 6.08 -36.65
CA SER A 806 5.35 5.91 -37.90
C SER A 806 6.86 6.07 -37.70
N ALA A 807 7.31 6.27 -36.46
CA ALA A 807 8.72 6.45 -36.12
C ALA A 807 9.58 5.24 -36.52
N SER A 808 10.83 5.51 -36.86
CA SER A 808 11.79 4.46 -37.18
C SER A 808 12.17 3.64 -35.93
N THR A 809 12.23 4.32 -34.79
CA THR A 809 12.56 3.74 -33.49
C THR A 809 11.39 2.91 -32.94
N PRO A 810 11.56 1.60 -32.69
CA PRO A 810 10.49 0.75 -32.17
C PRO A 810 10.02 1.17 -30.78
N ASP A 811 10.90 1.69 -29.92
CA ASP A 811 10.52 2.18 -28.60
C ASP A 811 9.58 3.39 -28.66
N ALA A 812 9.78 4.29 -29.62
CA ALA A 812 8.87 5.42 -29.83
C ALA A 812 7.47 4.94 -30.26
N ARG A 813 7.41 3.94 -31.16
CA ARG A 813 6.13 3.33 -31.54
C ARG A 813 5.46 2.62 -30.36
N ALA A 814 6.23 1.89 -29.54
CA ALA A 814 5.71 1.22 -28.34
C ALA A 814 5.17 2.24 -27.32
N ALA A 815 5.88 3.33 -27.08
CA ALA A 815 5.43 4.43 -26.22
C ALA A 815 4.16 5.10 -26.77
N ALA A 816 4.06 5.31 -28.09
CA ALA A 816 2.85 5.84 -28.72
C ALA A 816 1.64 4.93 -28.54
N VAL A 817 1.80 3.61 -28.73
CA VAL A 817 0.75 2.63 -28.42
C VAL A 817 0.37 2.67 -26.93
N HIS A 818 1.34 2.88 -26.04
CA HIS A 818 1.08 3.02 -24.62
C HIS A 818 0.20 4.25 -24.31
N VAL A 819 0.56 5.42 -24.85
CA VAL A 819 -0.21 6.66 -24.75
C VAL A 819 -1.64 6.46 -25.26
N ALA A 820 -1.80 5.85 -26.45
CA ALA A 820 -3.10 5.59 -27.05
C ALA A 820 -3.99 4.72 -26.14
N ALA A 821 -3.42 3.69 -25.52
CA ALA A 821 -4.16 2.81 -24.62
C ALA A 821 -4.63 3.51 -23.34
N GLU A 822 -3.80 4.37 -22.74
CA GLU A 822 -4.15 5.08 -21.52
C GLU A 822 -5.16 6.21 -21.79
N ALA A 823 -4.94 7.02 -22.83
CA ALA A 823 -5.76 8.20 -23.13
C ALA A 823 -7.16 7.84 -23.69
N PHE A 824 -7.26 6.75 -24.45
CA PHE A 824 -8.51 6.32 -25.09
C PHE A 824 -9.09 5.03 -24.49
N ARG A 825 -8.68 4.65 -23.27
CA ARG A 825 -9.15 3.45 -22.60
C ARG A 825 -10.67 3.35 -22.61
N GLY A 826 -11.20 2.22 -23.09
CA GLY A 826 -12.64 1.93 -23.10
C GLY A 826 -13.46 2.78 -24.07
N LYS A 827 -12.82 3.67 -24.85
CA LYS A 827 -13.46 4.54 -25.83
C LYS A 827 -13.04 4.08 -27.23
N THR A 828 -13.89 3.31 -27.90
CA THR A 828 -13.66 2.87 -29.30
C THR A 828 -13.73 4.07 -30.26
N GLU A 829 -12.66 4.86 -30.28
CA GLU A 829 -12.54 6.03 -31.14
C GLU A 829 -12.19 5.57 -32.57
N SER A 830 -12.93 6.10 -33.53
CA SER A 830 -12.92 5.71 -34.94
C SER A 830 -11.56 5.78 -35.64
N THR A 831 -10.67 6.66 -35.19
CA THR A 831 -9.33 6.87 -35.76
C THR A 831 -8.23 6.14 -34.97
N VAL A 832 -8.31 6.07 -33.65
CA VAL A 832 -7.29 5.45 -32.79
C VAL A 832 -7.40 3.92 -32.78
N PHE A 833 -8.61 3.38 -32.74
CA PHE A 833 -8.80 1.92 -32.64
C PHE A 833 -8.16 1.14 -33.82
N PRO A 834 -8.29 1.57 -35.09
CA PRO A 834 -7.58 0.96 -36.21
C PRO A 834 -6.05 1.01 -36.09
N LEU A 835 -5.49 2.05 -35.46
CA LEU A 835 -4.04 2.16 -35.24
C LEU A 835 -3.54 1.10 -34.27
N LEU A 836 -4.29 0.82 -33.20
CA LEU A 836 -3.96 -0.24 -32.25
C LEU A 836 -4.00 -1.63 -32.90
N ILE A 837 -4.97 -1.88 -33.78
CA ILE A 837 -5.06 -3.12 -34.57
C ILE A 837 -3.83 -3.25 -35.49
N ALA A 838 -3.43 -2.18 -36.17
CA ALA A 838 -2.26 -2.18 -37.03
C ALA A 838 -0.97 -2.49 -36.25
N ALA A 839 -0.81 -1.89 -35.06
CA ALA A 839 0.35 -2.08 -34.19
C ALA A 839 0.50 -3.53 -33.67
N ALA A 840 -0.58 -4.31 -33.59
CA ALA A 840 -0.51 -5.73 -33.25
C ALA A 840 0.29 -6.56 -34.28
N ASN A 841 0.46 -6.04 -35.50
CA ASN A 841 1.22 -6.66 -36.58
C ASN A 841 2.56 -5.93 -36.85
N ASP A 842 3.04 -5.08 -35.94
CA ASP A 842 4.34 -4.40 -36.08
C ASP A 842 5.49 -5.42 -36.22
N GLN A 843 6.56 -4.99 -36.90
CA GLN A 843 7.75 -5.82 -37.08
C GLN A 843 8.48 -6.07 -35.76
N HIS A 844 8.43 -5.11 -34.82
CA HIS A 844 9.10 -5.20 -33.54
C HIS A 844 8.19 -5.83 -32.47
N PRO A 845 8.66 -6.88 -31.77
CA PRO A 845 7.83 -7.63 -30.81
C PRO A 845 7.35 -6.79 -29.62
N ARG A 846 8.12 -5.79 -29.15
CA ARG A 846 7.69 -4.87 -28.08
C ARG A 846 6.48 -4.02 -28.46
N VAL A 847 6.42 -3.55 -29.71
CA VAL A 847 5.27 -2.76 -30.21
C VAL A 847 4.03 -3.63 -30.26
N ARG A 848 4.17 -4.87 -30.74
CA ARG A 848 3.07 -5.86 -30.72
C ARG A 848 2.58 -6.09 -29.29
N LEU A 849 3.49 -6.24 -28.32
CA LEU A 849 3.11 -6.45 -26.92
C LEU A 849 2.29 -5.29 -26.36
N GLU A 850 2.75 -4.05 -26.56
CA GLU A 850 1.97 -2.86 -26.17
C GLU A 850 0.61 -2.85 -26.90
N ALA A 851 0.53 -3.26 -28.16
CA ALA A 851 -0.75 -3.34 -28.86
C ALA A 851 -1.69 -4.40 -28.25
N LEU A 852 -1.18 -5.60 -27.95
CA LEU A 852 -1.96 -6.66 -27.30
C LEU A 852 -2.50 -6.20 -25.94
N ARG A 853 -1.66 -5.53 -25.15
CA ARG A 853 -2.06 -4.93 -23.88
C ARG A 853 -3.12 -3.84 -24.10
N ALA A 854 -2.97 -2.98 -25.10
CA ALA A 854 -3.91 -1.90 -25.39
C ALA A 854 -5.30 -2.45 -25.76
N LEU A 855 -5.33 -3.40 -26.69
CA LEU A 855 -6.56 -4.02 -27.22
C LEU A 855 -7.39 -4.71 -26.13
N SER A 856 -6.78 -5.09 -24.99
CA SER A 856 -7.52 -5.66 -23.85
C SER A 856 -8.56 -4.71 -23.24
N TYR A 857 -8.40 -3.39 -23.43
CA TYR A 857 -9.32 -2.37 -22.92
C TYR A 857 -10.50 -2.06 -23.85
N PHE A 858 -10.55 -2.66 -25.04
CA PHE A 858 -11.55 -2.40 -26.06
C PHE A 858 -12.37 -3.67 -26.28
N PRO A 859 -13.56 -3.81 -25.66
CA PRO A 859 -14.37 -5.04 -25.68
C PRO A 859 -15.08 -5.27 -27.02
N GLU A 860 -14.32 -5.29 -28.10
CA GLU A 860 -14.76 -5.47 -29.50
C GLU A 860 -14.24 -6.80 -30.05
N LEU A 861 -14.98 -7.42 -30.98
CA LEU A 861 -14.52 -8.67 -31.63
C LEU A 861 -13.24 -8.46 -32.44
N GLN A 862 -13.08 -7.28 -33.05
CA GLN A 862 -11.89 -6.91 -33.81
C GLN A 862 -10.63 -6.86 -32.93
N SER A 863 -10.77 -6.53 -31.64
CA SER A 863 -9.64 -6.61 -30.69
C SER A 863 -9.17 -8.06 -30.54
N VAL A 864 -10.12 -8.99 -30.39
CA VAL A 864 -9.85 -10.42 -30.24
C VAL A 864 -9.21 -10.98 -31.51
N GLU A 865 -9.75 -10.62 -32.68
CA GLU A 865 -9.23 -11.03 -33.99
C GLU A 865 -7.79 -10.54 -34.21
N ALA A 866 -7.52 -9.26 -33.90
CA ALA A 866 -6.18 -8.67 -33.99
C ALA A 866 -5.19 -9.29 -33.00
N ILE A 867 -5.63 -9.62 -31.78
CA ILE A 867 -4.79 -10.32 -30.82
C ILE A 867 -4.42 -11.71 -31.35
N LEU A 868 -5.40 -12.46 -31.85
CA LEU A 868 -5.21 -13.83 -32.33
C LEU A 868 -4.42 -13.91 -33.63
N SER A 869 -4.42 -12.86 -34.47
CA SER A 869 -3.59 -12.82 -35.69
C SER A 869 -2.09 -12.89 -35.36
N THR A 870 -1.69 -12.56 -34.13
CA THR A 870 -0.30 -12.68 -33.68
C THR A 870 0.14 -14.13 -33.42
N LEU A 871 -0.78 -15.10 -33.31
CA LEU A 871 -0.44 -16.52 -33.16
C LEU A 871 0.34 -17.07 -34.35
N ASP A 872 0.13 -16.48 -35.53
CA ASP A 872 0.84 -16.84 -36.75
C ASP A 872 2.24 -16.20 -36.83
N LEU A 873 2.59 -15.36 -35.85
CA LEU A 873 3.90 -14.74 -35.68
C LEU A 873 4.72 -15.50 -34.63
N GLN A 874 6.06 -15.38 -34.67
CA GLN A 874 6.91 -15.95 -33.62
C GLN A 874 6.66 -15.19 -32.31
N ASN A 875 5.88 -15.80 -31.41
CA ASN A 875 5.60 -15.26 -30.09
C ASN A 875 6.63 -15.77 -29.08
N ASP A 876 7.28 -14.82 -28.40
CA ASP A 876 8.08 -15.09 -27.21
C ASP A 876 7.19 -15.27 -25.96
N TYR A 877 7.84 -15.47 -24.82
CA TYR A 877 7.17 -15.59 -23.52
C TYR A 877 6.28 -14.39 -23.20
N TRP A 878 6.79 -13.17 -23.41
CA TRP A 878 6.13 -11.92 -23.03
C TRP A 878 4.88 -11.66 -23.87
N LEU A 879 4.96 -11.90 -25.18
CA LEU A 879 3.81 -11.82 -26.09
C LEU A 879 2.76 -12.85 -25.73
N THR A 880 3.17 -14.10 -25.47
CA THR A 880 2.23 -15.17 -25.07
C THR A 880 1.52 -14.84 -23.77
N TYR A 881 2.26 -14.36 -22.76
CA TYR A 881 1.71 -13.92 -21.49
C TYR A 881 0.68 -12.80 -21.72
N THR A 882 1.06 -11.75 -22.44
CA THR A 882 0.20 -10.57 -22.63
C THR A 882 -1.05 -10.93 -23.41
N MET A 883 -0.90 -11.70 -24.50
CA MET A 883 -2.02 -12.23 -25.29
C MET A 883 -3.03 -12.98 -24.43
N GLN A 884 -2.57 -13.91 -23.58
CA GLN A 884 -3.45 -14.71 -22.73
C GLN A 884 -4.25 -13.84 -21.76
N HIS A 885 -3.63 -12.83 -21.14
CA HIS A 885 -4.32 -11.94 -20.21
C HIS A 885 -5.26 -10.97 -20.93
N SER A 886 -4.90 -10.50 -22.12
CA SER A 886 -5.79 -9.70 -22.96
C SER A 886 -7.02 -10.50 -23.41
N LEU A 887 -6.84 -11.76 -23.82
CA LEU A 887 -7.94 -12.65 -24.15
C LEU A 887 -8.80 -12.98 -22.91
N GLY A 888 -8.19 -13.15 -21.73
CA GLY A 888 -8.92 -13.31 -20.48
C GLY A 888 -9.83 -12.13 -20.17
N ALA A 889 -9.33 -10.90 -20.30
CA ALA A 889 -10.14 -9.70 -20.13
C ALA A 889 -11.28 -9.59 -21.16
N LEU A 890 -11.04 -10.04 -22.40
CA LEU A 890 -12.02 -10.01 -23.49
C LEU A 890 -12.94 -11.25 -23.55
N GLN A 891 -12.89 -12.16 -22.55
CA GLN A 891 -13.75 -13.34 -22.50
C GLN A 891 -15.24 -13.06 -22.69
N PRO A 892 -15.84 -12.02 -22.07
CA PRO A 892 -17.25 -11.70 -22.28
C PRO A 892 -17.62 -11.46 -23.75
N VAL A 893 -16.64 -11.07 -24.58
CA VAL A 893 -16.82 -10.73 -25.99
C VAL A 893 -16.62 -11.95 -26.88
N TRP A 894 -15.51 -12.68 -26.72
CA TRP A 894 -15.19 -13.78 -27.64
C TRP A 894 -15.90 -15.10 -27.32
N GLU A 895 -16.24 -15.40 -26.05
CA GLU A 895 -16.84 -16.68 -25.71
C GLU A 895 -18.22 -16.89 -26.38
N PRO A 896 -19.14 -15.89 -26.39
CA PRO A 896 -20.38 -15.99 -27.14
C PRO A 896 -20.16 -16.15 -28.65
N ALA A 897 -19.24 -15.39 -29.24
CA ALA A 897 -18.96 -15.42 -30.68
C ALA A 897 -18.34 -16.76 -31.13
N LEU A 898 -17.43 -17.32 -30.32
CA LEU A 898 -16.84 -18.64 -30.57
C LEU A 898 -17.91 -19.74 -30.55
N LYS A 899 -18.85 -19.71 -29.59
CA LYS A 899 -19.96 -20.68 -29.53
C LYS A 899 -20.92 -20.57 -30.71
N GLN A 900 -21.09 -19.37 -31.26
CA GLN A 900 -21.95 -19.10 -32.41
C GLN A 900 -21.26 -19.32 -33.76
N GLY A 901 -19.93 -19.51 -33.77
CA GLY A 901 -19.15 -19.63 -35.01
C GLY A 901 -19.05 -18.33 -35.81
N THR A 902 -19.17 -17.17 -35.14
CA THR A 902 -19.17 -15.84 -35.77
C THR A 902 -17.82 -15.12 -35.69
N LEU A 903 -16.83 -15.71 -35.01
CA LEU A 903 -15.50 -15.15 -34.87
C LEU A 903 -14.68 -15.35 -36.15
N ALA A 904 -14.14 -14.27 -36.75
CA ALA A 904 -13.42 -14.34 -38.02
C ALA A 904 -11.92 -14.67 -37.84
N VAL A 905 -11.62 -15.89 -37.39
CA VAL A 905 -10.23 -16.35 -37.13
C VAL A 905 -9.94 -17.71 -37.77
N SER A 906 -8.66 -18.09 -37.83
CA SER A 906 -8.25 -19.41 -38.33
C SER A 906 -8.71 -20.54 -37.40
N ASP A 907 -8.81 -21.77 -37.92
CA ASP A 907 -9.13 -22.96 -37.11
C ASP A 907 -8.14 -23.16 -35.95
N GLN A 908 -6.87 -22.79 -36.16
CA GLN A 908 -5.82 -22.84 -35.13
C GLN A 908 -6.11 -21.85 -34.00
N ALA A 909 -6.47 -20.60 -34.33
CA ALA A 909 -6.82 -19.58 -33.36
C ALA A 909 -8.11 -19.93 -32.60
N ALA A 910 -9.11 -20.47 -33.28
CA ALA A 910 -10.35 -20.94 -32.65
C ALA A 910 -10.08 -22.10 -31.68
N LYS A 911 -9.20 -23.05 -32.06
CA LYS A 911 -8.75 -24.13 -31.18
C LYS A 911 -7.99 -23.58 -29.97
N TYR A 912 -7.09 -22.63 -30.17
CA TYR A 912 -6.34 -21.99 -29.09
C TYR A 912 -7.27 -21.34 -28.06
N LEU A 913 -8.27 -20.57 -28.50
CA LEU A 913 -9.26 -19.97 -27.60
C LEU A 913 -10.08 -21.02 -26.84
N ALA A 914 -10.47 -22.12 -27.50
CA ALA A 914 -11.19 -23.19 -26.85
C ALA A 914 -10.35 -23.84 -25.74
N ASP A 915 -9.06 -24.12 -26.01
CA ASP A 915 -8.13 -24.70 -25.05
C ASP A 915 -7.85 -23.72 -23.89
N TYR A 916 -7.63 -22.42 -24.19
CA TYR A 916 -7.48 -21.36 -23.19
C TYR A 916 -8.72 -21.24 -22.28
N GLY A 917 -9.92 -21.21 -22.87
CA GLY A 917 -11.17 -21.11 -22.13
C GLY A 917 -11.43 -22.29 -21.19
N VAL A 918 -10.89 -23.47 -21.48
CA VAL A 918 -10.92 -24.62 -20.55
C VAL A 918 -9.99 -24.39 -19.35
N ALA A 919 -8.77 -23.92 -19.60
CA ALA A 919 -7.78 -23.63 -18.56
C ALA A 919 -8.25 -22.49 -17.63
N ASP A 920 -8.76 -21.40 -18.21
CA ASP A 920 -9.28 -20.25 -17.45
C ASP A 920 -10.44 -20.66 -16.53
N LYS A 921 -11.38 -21.47 -17.02
CA LYS A 921 -12.47 -22.03 -16.20
C LYS A 921 -11.97 -22.90 -15.05
N ALA A 922 -10.87 -23.63 -15.23
CA ALA A 922 -10.24 -24.39 -14.15
C ALA A 922 -9.65 -23.45 -13.08
N GLY A 923 -8.95 -22.39 -13.50
CA GLY A 923 -8.42 -21.35 -12.61
C GLY A 923 -9.52 -20.61 -11.83
N ALA A 924 -10.56 -20.14 -12.52
CA ALA A 924 -11.71 -19.48 -11.89
C ALA A 924 -12.41 -20.38 -10.86
N LYS A 925 -12.51 -21.68 -11.14
CA LYS A 925 -13.04 -22.66 -10.19
C LYS A 925 -12.10 -22.89 -9.00
N ALA A 926 -10.78 -22.87 -9.21
CA ALA A 926 -9.81 -22.95 -8.13
C ALA A 926 -9.85 -21.75 -7.20
N GLN A 927 -10.09 -20.53 -7.71
CA GLN A 927 -10.18 -19.32 -6.88
C GLN A 927 -11.21 -19.50 -5.75
N GLY A 928 -12.47 -19.77 -6.07
CA GLY A 928 -13.51 -19.89 -5.02
C GLY A 928 -13.25 -21.04 -4.04
N ILE A 929 -12.49 -22.05 -4.46
CA ILE A 929 -12.04 -23.14 -3.60
C ILE A 929 -10.92 -22.67 -2.66
N LEU A 930 -9.91 -21.97 -3.19
CA LEU A 930 -8.81 -21.39 -2.43
C LEU A 930 -9.32 -20.33 -1.44
N ASP A 931 -10.26 -19.48 -1.82
CA ASP A 931 -10.93 -18.52 -0.94
C ASP A 931 -11.57 -19.23 0.25
N THR A 932 -12.27 -20.35 0.00
CA THR A 932 -12.87 -21.16 1.06
C THR A 932 -11.82 -21.78 1.99
N LEU A 933 -10.70 -22.24 1.43
CA LEU A 933 -9.62 -22.88 2.20
C LEU A 933 -8.86 -21.86 3.06
N LEU A 934 -8.61 -20.68 2.51
CA LEU A 934 -7.90 -19.57 3.16
C LEU A 934 -8.81 -18.75 4.10
N SER A 935 -10.14 -18.87 3.96
CA SER A 935 -11.11 -18.20 4.84
C SER A 935 -11.03 -18.74 6.27
N GLU A 936 -10.95 -17.86 7.25
CA GLU A 936 -10.98 -18.22 8.68
C GLU A 936 -12.38 -18.53 9.18
N THR A 937 -13.41 -17.96 8.55
CA THR A 937 -14.81 -18.13 8.94
C THR A 937 -15.47 -19.36 8.29
N ALA A 938 -14.86 -19.91 7.25
CA ALA A 938 -15.32 -21.12 6.60
C ALA A 938 -15.29 -22.32 7.58
N ARG A 939 -16.39 -23.06 7.64
CA ARG A 939 -16.53 -24.20 8.55
C ARG A 939 -15.58 -25.32 8.13
N SER A 940 -15.08 -26.10 9.08
CA SER A 940 -14.17 -27.24 8.80
C SER A 940 -14.69 -28.18 7.69
N ARG A 941 -16.00 -28.49 7.69
CA ARG A 941 -16.63 -29.33 6.65
C ARG A 941 -16.59 -28.69 5.25
N GLU A 942 -16.72 -27.37 5.16
CA GLU A 942 -16.63 -26.63 3.90
C GLU A 942 -15.21 -26.66 3.38
N LYS A 943 -14.22 -26.45 4.24
CA LYS A 943 -12.79 -26.58 3.91
C LYS A 943 -12.44 -27.99 3.42
N THR A 944 -12.91 -29.05 4.09
CA THR A 944 -12.69 -30.43 3.64
C THR A 944 -13.28 -30.68 2.24
N ARG A 945 -14.48 -30.18 1.96
CA ARG A 945 -15.12 -30.32 0.64
C ARG A 945 -14.37 -29.52 -0.43
N ALA A 946 -13.94 -28.31 -0.10
CA ALA A 946 -13.15 -27.45 -0.96
C ALA A 946 -11.83 -28.15 -1.33
N LEU A 947 -11.11 -28.70 -0.35
CA LEU A 947 -9.87 -29.45 -0.55
C LEU A 947 -10.05 -30.64 -1.50
N GLN A 948 -11.07 -31.47 -1.28
CA GLN A 948 -11.39 -32.61 -2.16
C GLN A 948 -11.71 -32.16 -3.59
N THR A 949 -12.41 -31.02 -3.73
CA THR A 949 -12.74 -30.45 -5.04
C THR A 949 -11.48 -29.96 -5.74
N LEU A 950 -10.55 -29.32 -5.02
CA LEU A 950 -9.28 -28.80 -5.56
C LEU A 950 -8.43 -29.92 -6.16
N ILE A 951 -8.33 -31.05 -5.45
CA ILE A 951 -7.52 -32.22 -5.85
C ILE A 951 -8.01 -32.85 -7.15
N GLY A 952 -9.32 -32.74 -7.42
CA GLY A 952 -9.95 -33.21 -8.64
C GLY A 952 -9.75 -32.29 -9.85
N LEU A 953 -9.27 -31.06 -9.64
CA LEU A 953 -8.90 -30.16 -10.74
C LEU A 953 -7.53 -30.55 -11.30
N LYS A 954 -7.30 -30.16 -12.56
CA LYS A 954 -6.04 -30.38 -13.27
C LYS A 954 -5.53 -29.04 -13.76
N GLY A 955 -4.25 -28.77 -13.55
CA GLY A 955 -3.48 -27.73 -14.21
C GLY A 955 -2.54 -28.32 -15.26
N ASP A 956 -1.57 -27.52 -15.68
CA ASP A 956 -0.51 -27.86 -16.62
C ASP A 956 0.83 -28.05 -15.88
N ALA A 957 1.46 -29.22 -16.04
CA ALA A 957 2.70 -29.54 -15.35
C ALA A 957 3.91 -28.75 -15.85
N LYS A 958 3.92 -28.30 -17.12
CA LYS A 958 4.99 -27.48 -17.66
C LYS A 958 4.94 -26.09 -17.05
N ASN A 959 3.75 -25.47 -17.03
CA ASN A 959 3.57 -24.19 -16.33
C ASN A 959 3.88 -24.32 -14.83
N GLY A 960 3.54 -25.46 -14.22
CA GLY A 960 3.81 -25.71 -12.81
C GLY A 960 5.30 -25.78 -12.46
N HIS A 961 6.15 -26.22 -13.40
CA HIS A 961 7.61 -26.16 -13.26
C HIS A 961 8.11 -24.72 -13.23
N GLU A 962 7.56 -23.82 -14.07
CA GLU A 962 7.91 -22.39 -14.05
C GLU A 962 7.53 -21.72 -12.72
N VAL A 963 6.35 -22.05 -12.18
CA VAL A 963 5.93 -21.58 -10.84
C VAL A 963 6.89 -22.09 -9.77
N TYR A 964 7.31 -23.36 -9.84
CA TYR A 964 8.33 -23.93 -8.96
C TYR A 964 9.68 -23.17 -9.11
N ALA A 965 10.12 -22.91 -10.34
CA ALA A 965 11.40 -22.25 -10.62
C ALA A 965 11.46 -20.83 -10.03
N ARG A 966 10.36 -20.09 -10.09
CA ARG A 966 10.25 -18.73 -9.53
C ARG A 966 10.05 -18.70 -8.01
N THR A 967 9.28 -19.64 -7.48
CA THR A 967 8.72 -19.52 -6.12
C THR A 967 9.35 -20.48 -5.12
N CYS A 968 9.64 -21.70 -5.54
CA CYS A 968 10.02 -22.80 -4.64
C CYS A 968 11.51 -23.17 -4.75
N ARG A 969 12.12 -22.98 -5.93
CA ARG A 969 13.50 -23.40 -6.26
C ARG A 969 14.55 -22.83 -5.31
N ASN A 970 14.33 -21.62 -4.81
CA ASN A 970 15.24 -20.96 -3.87
C ASN A 970 15.40 -21.74 -2.56
N CYS A 971 14.41 -22.56 -2.18
CA CYS A 971 14.46 -23.36 -0.97
C CYS A 971 14.41 -24.88 -1.21
N HIS A 972 13.87 -25.32 -2.34
CA HIS A 972 13.57 -26.72 -2.59
C HIS A 972 14.24 -27.26 -3.87
N LYS A 973 14.87 -28.42 -3.74
CA LYS A 973 15.54 -29.10 -4.86
C LYS A 973 14.60 -30.06 -5.60
N VAL A 974 14.65 -30.07 -6.93
CA VAL A 974 14.03 -31.07 -7.82
C VAL A 974 15.07 -31.56 -8.82
N GLY A 975 15.43 -32.84 -8.72
CA GLY A 975 16.56 -33.37 -9.49
C GLY A 975 17.85 -32.65 -9.11
N ASP A 976 18.47 -31.97 -10.08
CA ASP A 976 19.64 -31.12 -9.89
C ASP A 976 19.31 -29.61 -9.79
N GLU A 977 18.04 -29.23 -9.95
CA GLU A 977 17.60 -27.84 -9.89
C GLU A 977 17.21 -27.44 -8.46
N GLY A 978 17.63 -26.24 -8.02
CA GLY A 978 17.28 -25.66 -6.72
C GLY A 978 18.18 -26.05 -5.57
N PHE A 979 17.83 -25.59 -4.37
CA PHE A 979 18.64 -25.72 -3.15
C PHE A 979 17.97 -26.62 -2.10
N GLU A 980 18.76 -27.16 -1.17
CA GLU A 980 18.27 -28.11 -0.14
C GLU A 980 18.01 -27.42 1.22
N LEU A 981 17.47 -26.20 1.21
CA LEU A 981 17.09 -25.47 2.44
C LEU A 981 15.81 -26.04 3.08
N GLY A 982 14.90 -26.55 2.26
CA GLY A 982 13.71 -27.30 2.65
C GLY A 982 13.70 -28.72 2.09
N PRO A 983 12.68 -29.52 2.40
CA PRO A 983 12.55 -30.88 1.89
C PRO A 983 12.67 -30.96 0.36
N ALA A 984 13.53 -31.85 -0.14
CA ALA A 984 13.65 -32.09 -1.58
C ALA A 984 12.29 -32.49 -2.19
N LEU A 985 11.91 -31.85 -3.28
CA LEU A 985 10.62 -32.05 -3.93
C LEU A 985 10.68 -33.09 -5.06
N THR A 986 11.86 -33.59 -5.42
CA THR A 986 12.10 -34.59 -6.49
C THR A 986 11.13 -35.78 -6.49
N ASP A 987 10.76 -36.27 -5.31
CA ASP A 987 9.85 -37.40 -5.13
C ASP A 987 8.60 -37.05 -4.29
N VAL A 988 8.26 -35.76 -4.16
CA VAL A 988 7.18 -35.30 -3.25
C VAL A 988 5.82 -35.91 -3.59
N GLY A 989 5.51 -36.09 -4.87
CA GLY A 989 4.26 -36.71 -5.34
C GLY A 989 4.18 -38.22 -5.08
N LYS A 990 5.28 -38.84 -4.63
CA LYS A 990 5.33 -40.21 -4.09
C LYS A 990 5.27 -40.22 -2.56
N ARG A 991 5.91 -39.25 -1.89
CA ARG A 991 5.99 -39.18 -0.42
C ARG A 991 4.73 -38.66 0.25
N LEU A 992 4.09 -37.64 -0.34
CA LEU A 992 2.94 -36.94 0.24
C LEU A 992 1.68 -37.16 -0.59
N LYS A 993 0.54 -37.21 0.09
CA LYS A 993 -0.77 -37.16 -0.56
C LYS A 993 -1.06 -35.73 -1.05
N PRO A 994 -1.92 -35.55 -2.07
CA PRO A 994 -2.26 -34.22 -2.57
C PRO A 994 -2.77 -33.26 -1.47
N GLU A 995 -3.54 -33.75 -0.50
CA GLU A 995 -4.03 -32.98 0.64
C GLU A 995 -2.87 -32.38 1.47
N GLU A 996 -1.82 -33.18 1.71
CA GLU A 996 -0.65 -32.79 2.51
C GLU A 996 0.23 -31.79 1.77
N ILE A 997 0.35 -31.91 0.44
CA ILE A 997 1.05 -30.92 -0.40
C ILE A 997 0.31 -29.59 -0.35
N ILE A 998 -1.02 -29.61 -0.49
CA ILE A 998 -1.86 -28.40 -0.45
C ILE A 998 -1.75 -27.73 0.92
N GLU A 999 -1.89 -28.49 2.02
CA GLU A 999 -1.76 -27.97 3.38
C GLU A 999 -0.39 -27.30 3.61
N SER A 1000 0.70 -27.91 3.14
CA SER A 1000 2.05 -27.36 3.27
C SER A 1000 2.23 -26.01 2.56
N ILE A 1001 1.46 -25.73 1.50
CA ILE A 1001 1.52 -24.46 0.76
C ILE A 1001 0.57 -23.41 1.37
N LEU A 1002 -0.60 -23.84 1.84
CA LEU A 1002 -1.60 -22.95 2.45
C LEU A 1002 -1.22 -22.51 3.86
N ASP A 1003 -0.64 -23.42 4.64
CA ASP A 1003 -0.20 -23.21 6.02
C ASP A 1003 1.15 -23.92 6.25
N PRO A 1004 2.27 -23.26 5.88
CA PRO A 1004 3.59 -23.85 6.04
C PRO A 1004 3.99 -24.17 7.48
N ASN A 1005 3.31 -23.57 8.47
CA ASN A 1005 3.58 -23.78 9.89
C ASN A 1005 2.78 -24.95 10.49
N ALA A 1006 1.75 -25.46 9.79
CA ALA A 1006 0.92 -26.56 10.28
C ALA A 1006 1.76 -27.80 10.66
N LYS A 1007 2.82 -28.07 9.88
CA LYS A 1007 3.72 -29.19 10.10
C LYS A 1007 5.11 -28.91 9.54
N VAL A 1008 6.07 -28.69 10.44
CA VAL A 1008 7.49 -28.60 10.09
C VAL A 1008 8.15 -29.94 10.42
N ASP A 1009 8.78 -30.58 9.42
CA ASP A 1009 9.56 -31.79 9.65
C ASP A 1009 10.76 -31.45 10.55
N PRO A 1010 10.99 -32.17 11.67
CA PRO A 1010 12.08 -31.87 12.59
C PRO A 1010 13.46 -31.75 11.94
N LYS A 1011 13.73 -32.44 10.82
CA LYS A 1011 14.99 -32.33 10.07
C LYS A 1011 15.18 -30.96 9.39
N PHE A 1012 14.08 -30.28 9.08
CA PHE A 1012 14.05 -28.97 8.44
C PHE A 1012 13.59 -27.87 9.39
N ALA A 1013 13.34 -28.21 10.67
CA ALA A 1013 13.16 -27.23 11.71
C ALA A 1013 14.53 -26.62 12.02
N SER A 1014 14.62 -25.29 11.92
CA SER A 1014 15.85 -24.60 12.28
C SER A 1014 16.11 -24.79 13.78
N THR A 1015 17.27 -25.34 14.11
CA THR A 1015 17.75 -25.45 15.49
C THR A 1015 18.84 -24.42 15.70
N GLN A 1016 18.74 -23.70 16.81
CA GLN A 1016 19.82 -22.91 17.37
C GLN A 1016 20.49 -23.64 18.50
N ILE A 1017 21.81 -23.60 18.50
CA ILE A 1017 22.66 -24.10 19.56
C ILE A 1017 23.56 -22.94 20.00
N LEU A 1018 23.41 -22.49 21.24
CA LEU A 1018 24.33 -21.60 21.95
C LEU A 1018 25.39 -22.46 22.64
N THR A 1019 26.64 -22.18 22.35
CA THR A 1019 27.80 -22.82 22.97
C THR A 1019 28.28 -22.05 24.21
N ASP A 1020 29.05 -22.70 25.07
CA ASP A 1020 29.70 -22.11 26.25
C ASP A 1020 30.78 -21.06 25.93
N GLU A 1021 31.23 -21.02 24.68
CA GLU A 1021 32.03 -19.94 24.11
C GLU A 1021 31.19 -18.72 23.66
N GLY A 1022 29.86 -18.78 23.82
CA GLY A 1022 28.94 -17.72 23.41
C GLY A 1022 28.63 -17.72 21.90
N ILE A 1023 29.14 -18.68 21.13
CA ILE A 1023 28.87 -18.81 19.70
C ILE A 1023 27.55 -19.52 19.52
N VAL A 1024 26.70 -19.01 18.62
CA VAL A 1024 25.51 -19.75 18.18
C VAL A 1024 25.63 -20.23 16.77
N HIS A 1025 25.23 -21.47 16.61
CA HIS A 1025 25.03 -22.09 15.32
C HIS A 1025 23.53 -22.19 15.07
N THR A 1026 23.05 -21.49 14.05
CA THR A 1026 21.68 -21.68 13.53
C THR A 1026 21.77 -22.53 12.27
N GLY A 1027 21.08 -23.66 12.26
CA GLY A 1027 21.05 -24.52 11.09
C GLY A 1027 20.12 -25.70 11.26
N LEU A 1028 20.23 -26.66 10.35
CA LEU A 1028 19.44 -27.87 10.35
C LEU A 1028 20.24 -28.99 11.03
N ILE A 1029 19.66 -29.71 12.00
CA ILE A 1029 20.34 -30.87 12.59
C ILE A 1029 20.53 -31.93 11.51
N ALA A 1030 21.79 -32.22 11.19
CA ALA A 1030 22.21 -33.23 10.23
C ALA A 1030 22.28 -34.62 10.88
N ASP A 1031 22.80 -34.68 12.11
CA ASP A 1031 22.93 -35.87 12.94
C ASP A 1031 23.01 -35.48 14.43
N GLU A 1032 22.65 -36.39 15.32
CA GLU A 1032 22.75 -36.19 16.78
C GLU A 1032 23.11 -37.51 17.46
N SER A 1033 24.30 -37.56 18.07
CA SER A 1033 24.81 -38.71 18.83
C SER A 1033 24.71 -38.49 20.36
N GLU A 1034 25.26 -39.40 21.17
CA GLU A 1034 25.33 -39.20 22.63
C GLU A 1034 26.15 -37.95 23.01
N ASP A 1035 27.20 -37.64 22.24
CA ASP A 1035 28.20 -36.62 22.60
C ASP A 1035 28.24 -35.41 21.66
N ILE A 1036 27.72 -35.52 20.43
CA ILE A 1036 27.86 -34.49 19.38
C ILE A 1036 26.51 -34.19 18.72
N VAL A 1037 26.23 -32.91 18.47
CA VAL A 1037 25.21 -32.43 17.55
C VAL A 1037 25.88 -31.92 16.28
N THR A 1038 25.50 -32.46 15.12
CA THR A 1038 26.01 -32.03 13.83
C THR A 1038 24.98 -31.11 13.17
N LEU A 1039 25.36 -29.87 12.92
CA LEU A 1039 24.53 -28.83 12.29
C LEU A 1039 24.96 -28.60 10.84
N LYS A 1040 24.00 -28.56 9.92
CA LYS A 1040 24.14 -27.97 8.58
C LYS A 1040 23.78 -26.50 8.67
N VAL A 1041 24.77 -25.63 8.58
CA VAL A 1041 24.62 -24.17 8.59
C VAL A 1041 24.75 -23.66 7.16
N PRO A 1042 23.79 -22.85 6.66
CA PRO A 1042 23.94 -22.23 5.33
C PRO A 1042 25.25 -21.43 5.26
N ASP A 1043 25.94 -21.50 4.14
CA ASP A 1043 27.09 -20.65 3.87
C ASP A 1043 26.65 -19.19 3.63
N GLU A 1044 27.61 -18.26 3.45
CA GLU A 1044 27.31 -16.83 3.24
C GLU A 1044 26.45 -16.59 1.99
N SER A 1045 26.52 -17.48 1.00
CA SER A 1045 25.68 -17.40 -0.20
C SER A 1045 24.26 -17.95 0.01
N GLY A 1046 24.02 -18.71 1.09
CA GLY A 1046 22.78 -19.43 1.35
C GLY A 1046 22.53 -20.59 0.37
N LYS A 1047 23.47 -20.91 -0.50
CA LYS A 1047 23.33 -21.91 -1.59
C LYS A 1047 23.98 -23.24 -1.23
N GLU A 1048 24.93 -23.26 -0.29
CA GLU A 1048 25.57 -24.47 0.23
C GLU A 1048 25.41 -24.57 1.76
N PHE A 1049 25.71 -25.75 2.31
CA PHE A 1049 25.75 -25.94 3.76
C PHE A 1049 27.16 -26.25 4.21
N LYS A 1050 27.63 -25.50 5.20
CA LYS A 1050 28.75 -25.89 6.04
C LYS A 1050 28.27 -26.86 7.11
N VAL A 1051 28.97 -27.98 7.26
CA VAL A 1051 28.72 -28.91 8.37
C VAL A 1051 29.57 -28.50 9.57
N ILE A 1052 28.94 -28.37 10.72
CA ILE A 1052 29.57 -28.01 11.99
C ILE A 1052 29.23 -29.10 13.01
N GLU A 1053 30.23 -29.69 13.64
CA GLU A 1053 30.06 -30.62 14.76
C GLU A 1053 30.25 -29.86 16.07
N ILE A 1054 29.28 -29.95 16.98
CA ILE A 1054 29.29 -29.26 18.27
C ILE A 1054 29.15 -30.31 19.37
N TYR A 1055 30.08 -30.32 20.32
CA TYR A 1055 30.01 -31.23 21.44
C TYR A 1055 28.90 -30.81 22.40
N LYS A 1056 28.10 -31.77 22.88
CA LYS A 1056 26.94 -31.49 23.73
C LYS A 1056 27.30 -30.91 25.09
N ASP A 1057 28.50 -31.18 25.59
CA ASP A 1057 29.02 -30.61 26.83
C ASP A 1057 29.40 -29.13 26.69
N SER A 1058 29.65 -28.67 25.47
CA SER A 1058 29.86 -27.25 25.15
C SER A 1058 28.58 -26.51 24.80
N ILE A 1059 27.38 -27.11 24.95
CA ILE A 1059 26.09 -26.46 24.64
C ILE A 1059 25.47 -25.85 25.91
N GLU A 1060 25.35 -24.53 25.97
CA GLU A 1060 24.62 -23.82 27.03
C GLU A 1060 23.10 -23.81 26.80
N GLY A 1061 22.66 -23.77 25.54
CA GLY A 1061 21.25 -23.71 25.20
C GLY A 1061 20.97 -24.25 23.79
N MET A 1062 19.90 -25.01 23.64
CA MET A 1062 19.43 -25.48 22.34
C MET A 1062 17.93 -25.25 22.20
N ALA A 1063 17.53 -24.61 21.10
CA ALA A 1063 16.13 -24.31 20.82
C ALA A 1063 15.78 -24.62 19.37
N THR A 1064 14.72 -25.40 19.16
CA THR A 1064 14.13 -25.63 17.85
C THR A 1064 13.08 -24.55 17.57
N ILE A 1065 13.21 -23.86 16.43
CA ILE A 1065 12.21 -22.93 15.94
C ILE A 1065 11.05 -23.74 15.35
N LYS A 1066 9.85 -23.55 15.90
CA LYS A 1066 8.63 -24.22 15.44
C LYS A 1066 8.00 -23.57 14.21
N GLN A 1067 8.44 -22.38 13.84
CA GLN A 1067 8.01 -21.67 12.65
C GLN A 1067 8.79 -22.17 11.43
N SER A 1068 8.09 -22.37 10.33
CA SER A 1068 8.69 -22.76 9.05
C SER A 1068 9.52 -21.63 8.48
N SER A 1069 10.60 -21.96 7.76
CA SER A 1069 11.34 -20.99 6.94
C SER A 1069 10.61 -20.63 5.64
N MET A 1070 9.55 -21.36 5.28
CA MET A 1070 8.71 -21.07 4.13
C MET A 1070 7.78 -19.88 4.42
N PRO A 1071 7.63 -18.89 3.51
CA PRO A 1071 6.83 -17.70 3.76
C PRO A 1071 5.34 -18.01 4.00
N GLU A 1072 4.74 -17.36 5.00
CA GLU A 1072 3.29 -17.37 5.19
C GLU A 1072 2.59 -16.60 4.06
N GLY A 1073 1.36 -17.02 3.73
CA GLY A 1073 0.59 -16.36 2.66
C GLY A 1073 1.09 -16.65 1.25
N LEU A 1074 2.00 -17.62 1.07
CA LEU A 1074 2.53 -17.98 -0.25
C LEU A 1074 1.43 -18.26 -1.29
N ALA A 1075 0.38 -18.98 -0.89
CA ALA A 1075 -0.75 -19.25 -1.78
C ALA A 1075 -1.46 -17.98 -2.28
N LYS A 1076 -1.47 -16.88 -1.50
CA LYS A 1076 -2.04 -15.59 -1.90
C LYS A 1076 -1.17 -14.84 -2.89
N SER A 1077 0.13 -15.10 -2.90
CA SER A 1077 1.03 -14.55 -3.93
C SER A 1077 0.92 -15.28 -5.28
N LEU A 1078 0.23 -16.42 -5.37
CA LEU A 1078 0.09 -17.18 -6.61
C LEU A 1078 -1.29 -16.96 -7.23
N ALA A 1079 -1.34 -16.93 -8.57
CA ALA A 1079 -2.63 -17.01 -9.24
C ALA A 1079 -3.30 -18.37 -8.98
N PRO A 1080 -4.64 -18.46 -8.95
CA PRO A 1080 -5.33 -19.73 -8.74
C PRO A 1080 -4.95 -20.82 -9.74
N LEU A 1081 -4.77 -20.44 -11.02
CA LEU A 1081 -4.32 -21.37 -12.05
C LEU A 1081 -2.86 -21.78 -11.83
N GLU A 1082 -1.99 -20.88 -11.39
CA GLU A 1082 -0.61 -21.21 -11.03
C GLU A 1082 -0.54 -22.18 -9.85
N PHE A 1083 -1.43 -22.03 -8.86
CA PHE A 1083 -1.54 -22.99 -7.77
C PHE A 1083 -1.91 -24.39 -8.30
N LEU A 1084 -2.86 -24.49 -9.24
CA LEU A 1084 -3.23 -25.75 -9.88
C LEU A 1084 -2.10 -26.35 -10.72
N ASP A 1085 -1.40 -25.50 -11.49
CA ASP A 1085 -0.27 -25.87 -12.34
C ASP A 1085 0.86 -26.42 -11.47
N LEU A 1086 1.24 -25.70 -10.40
CA LEU A 1086 2.24 -26.12 -9.41
C LEU A 1086 1.84 -27.45 -8.75
N LEU A 1087 0.60 -27.55 -8.24
CA LEU A 1087 0.10 -28.78 -7.64
C LEU A 1087 0.16 -29.96 -8.63
N THR A 1088 -0.17 -29.72 -9.89
CA THR A 1088 -0.11 -30.74 -10.94
C THR A 1088 1.32 -31.19 -11.19
N TYR A 1089 2.27 -30.25 -11.32
CA TYR A 1089 3.69 -30.53 -11.48
C TYR A 1089 4.25 -31.34 -10.31
N LEU A 1090 4.05 -30.88 -9.07
CA LEU A 1090 4.55 -31.57 -7.87
C LEU A 1090 4.01 -33.00 -7.75
N ARG A 1091 2.78 -33.25 -8.20
CA ARG A 1091 2.21 -34.61 -8.25
C ARG A 1091 2.85 -35.53 -9.29
N THR A 1092 3.52 -34.97 -10.30
CA THR A 1092 4.28 -35.76 -11.30
C THR A 1092 5.65 -36.22 -10.78
N LEU A 1093 6.20 -35.51 -9.79
CA LEU A 1093 7.50 -35.78 -9.16
C LEU A 1093 7.42 -37.03 -8.26
N LYS A 1094 7.65 -38.20 -8.87
CA LYS A 1094 7.50 -39.51 -8.22
C LYS A 1094 8.77 -40.36 -8.21
N ASN A 1095 9.87 -39.87 -8.78
CA ASN A 1095 11.04 -40.67 -9.08
C ASN A 1095 12.28 -40.15 -8.36
#